data_AF-A0A1L7WFZ0-F1
#
_entry.id   AF-A0A1L7WFZ0-F1
#
_cell.length_a   1.000
_cell.length_b   1.000
_cell.length_c   1.000
_cell.angle_alpha   90.00
_cell.angle_beta   90.00
_cell.angle_gamma   90.00
#
_symmetry.space_group_name_H-M   'P 1'
#
loop_
_entity.id
_entity.type
_entity.pdbx_description
1 polymer ?
#
loop_
_entity_poly.entity_id
_entity_poly.type
_entity_poly.pdbx_seq_one_letter_code
_entity_poly.pdbx_strand_id
1 'polypeptide(L)'
;MLALRSSASAVARRAASRLPSACARTVPKAATAVALTGRREYSAPSANFSTRSTVVQLLSNIGSKREVQQYLSHFSSVSSQQFAVIKVGGAIITEHLESLTSALAFLNHVGLYPVVVHGAGPQLNKLLEDAGVEPQFEEGIRVTDGKTLAVARKLFLEENLKLVEKLEEMGVRARPITSGVFGADYLDKDKYNLVGKINKVNKGPIEAAINAGCLPILTSMAETPEGQVLNVNADVAAGELARELQPLKIVYLSEKGGLFNADTNEKISAINLDEEYEHLMSQWWCRYGTRLKIKETKQLLDGLPRTSSVAIIHPADLQKELFTDTGAGTLIRRGNKLATKTAISQFEDLEKLKDVLVRDREGLDARATVERYVDGLKNREFKAYFDEPMDALAIVLPPSSETHLANLATFTITKAGWLTNVADNVFAAIKKDHPKLVWTVKEDDENLTWFFDKADGSLSKDGEVMFWYGIENGDQVKELMTEFTQYGRAMLGDANLEARLQRAARAASGMSASMHPQQQQARAFSTSARRPMSKTTRNIPRTFASSSRGYATTTNPNPPFGAKNSSNSQPAKVALIGARGYTGQALINLLNAHPNMDLRHVSSRELAGQKLKGYEKRDIIYENLSAEDVRRMEESGEIDCWVMALPNGVCKPFVEAINEGKGPQNSVIVDLSADYRFDNKWTYGLPELVNRSDIAKATRISNPGCYATAAQLGIAPLVPFLSAEPTVFGVSGYSGAGTKPSPKNDTENLKNNIIPYSLTDHIHEREISSQLGTSVAFVPHVAMWFQGIHHTISLPLNQTMTSRDIRQLYQERYAGEKLVKVIGEPPSVKAISGKHGVEIGGFAVHSSGKRVVVCATIDNLLKGAATQCLQNMNLALGFAEYEGIPLD
;
A
#
# COMPACT_ATOMS: atom_id res chain seq x y z
N MET A 1 -67.14 -22.98 32.92
CA MET A 1 -68.59 -22.91 33.21
C MET A 1 -69.34 -22.78 31.89
N LEU A 2 -70.32 -23.67 31.70
CA LEU A 2 -71.36 -23.70 30.65
C LEU A 2 -70.93 -23.89 29.19
N ALA A 3 -70.87 -25.18 28.82
CA ALA A 3 -71.25 -25.70 27.51
C ALA A 3 -72.75 -26.04 27.50
N LEU A 4 -73.36 -26.08 26.30
CA LEU A 4 -74.42 -26.99 25.81
C LEU A 4 -75.12 -26.31 24.61
N ARG A 5 -75.22 -26.89 23.41
CA ARG A 5 -75.97 -28.11 23.05
C ARG A 5 -75.65 -28.50 21.60
N SER A 6 -75.24 -29.76 21.36
CA SER A 6 -76.01 -30.85 20.70
C SER A 6 -76.26 -30.61 19.20
N SER A 7 -76.07 -31.51 18.23
CA SER A 7 -76.11 -32.99 18.12
C SER A 7 -75.95 -33.27 16.60
N ALA A 8 -75.57 -34.40 16.01
CA ALA A 8 -75.35 -35.79 16.40
C ALA A 8 -74.62 -36.54 15.25
N SER A 9 -73.95 -37.65 15.62
CA SER A 9 -73.67 -38.87 14.83
C SER A 9 -72.75 -38.73 13.60
N ALA A 10 -71.94 -39.70 13.17
CA ALA A 10 -71.51 -40.99 13.69
C ALA A 10 -70.41 -41.49 12.72
N VAL A 11 -69.43 -42.21 13.26
CA VAL A 11 -68.72 -43.36 12.65
C VAL A 11 -67.77 -43.11 11.46
N ALA A 12 -66.50 -43.10 11.83
CA ALA A 12 -65.43 -43.99 11.39
C ALA A 12 -65.00 -44.07 9.90
N ARG A 13 -63.71 -43.72 9.77
CA ARG A 13 -62.61 -44.49 9.18
C ARG A 13 -62.42 -44.51 7.66
N ARG A 14 -61.22 -43.99 7.37
CA ARG A 14 -60.15 -44.55 6.53
C ARG A 14 -60.17 -44.18 5.05
N ALA A 15 -59.17 -43.34 4.79
CA ALA A 15 -58.01 -43.65 3.97
C ALA A 15 -58.14 -43.45 2.46
N ALA A 16 -57.35 -42.46 2.06
CA ALA A 16 -56.38 -42.56 0.98
C ALA A 16 -56.90 -42.53 -0.47
N SER A 17 -56.58 -41.38 -1.06
CA SER A 17 -55.72 -41.26 -2.25
C SER A 17 -56.39 -40.91 -3.58
N ARG A 18 -55.94 -39.73 -4.06
CA ARG A 18 -55.75 -39.26 -5.44
C ARG A 18 -56.98 -38.99 -6.33
N LEU A 19 -57.25 -37.67 -6.51
CA LEU A 19 -57.55 -36.87 -7.73
C LEU A 19 -58.49 -37.47 -8.81
N PRO A 20 -59.43 -36.74 -9.48
CA PRO A 20 -59.06 -35.63 -10.39
C PRO A 20 -60.13 -34.54 -10.74
N SER A 21 -59.66 -33.54 -11.50
CA SER A 21 -60.27 -32.55 -12.42
C SER A 21 -61.74 -32.04 -12.38
N ALA A 22 -61.82 -30.70 -12.52
CA ALA A 22 -62.68 -29.88 -13.40
C ALA A 22 -64.08 -29.40 -12.93
N CYS A 23 -64.13 -28.07 -12.73
CA CYS A 23 -65.18 -27.05 -13.00
C CYS A 23 -66.66 -27.29 -12.66
N ALA A 24 -67.22 -26.44 -11.79
CA ALA A 24 -68.28 -25.47 -12.14
C ALA A 24 -68.55 -24.45 -11.01
N ARG A 25 -68.94 -23.24 -11.43
CA ARG A 25 -69.27 -22.02 -10.64
C ARG A 25 -70.43 -22.21 -9.66
N THR A 26 -70.46 -21.46 -8.55
CA THR A 26 -71.35 -20.28 -8.33
C THR A 26 -71.09 -19.57 -6.99
N VAL A 27 -71.32 -18.26 -7.00
CA VAL A 27 -71.03 -17.19 -6.00
C VAL A 27 -71.99 -17.24 -4.80
N PRO A 28 -71.69 -16.63 -3.62
CA PRO A 28 -72.25 -15.29 -3.35
C PRO A 28 -71.38 -14.29 -2.50
N LYS A 29 -71.76 -13.01 -2.69
CA LYS A 29 -71.54 -11.75 -1.96
C LYS A 29 -71.66 -11.85 -0.42
N ALA A 30 -71.26 -10.89 0.43
CA ALA A 30 -70.37 -9.73 0.45
C ALA A 30 -70.34 -9.28 1.94
N ALA A 31 -69.22 -8.76 2.45
CA ALA A 31 -69.20 -7.77 3.52
C ALA A 31 -67.76 -7.26 3.72
N THR A 32 -67.61 -5.94 3.58
CA THR A 32 -66.43 -5.13 3.83
C THR A 32 -65.98 -5.16 5.29
N ALA A 33 -64.70 -5.42 5.54
CA ALA A 33 -64.01 -5.10 6.78
C ALA A 33 -62.93 -4.06 6.53
N VAL A 34 -63.02 -2.96 7.27
CA VAL A 34 -62.12 -1.80 7.26
C VAL A 34 -60.83 -2.12 8.03
N ALA A 35 -59.77 -1.47 7.58
CA ALA A 35 -58.36 -1.65 7.91
C ALA A 35 -58.01 -1.56 9.41
N LEU A 36 -57.10 -2.45 9.81
CA LEU A 36 -56.15 -2.24 10.89
C LEU A 36 -54.74 -2.31 10.29
N THR A 37 -54.13 -1.14 10.13
CA THR A 37 -52.74 -0.95 9.73
C THR A 37 -51.80 -1.40 10.85
N GLY A 38 -51.43 -2.67 10.84
CA GLY A 38 -50.24 -3.17 11.52
C GLY A 38 -49.06 -3.20 10.55
N ARG A 39 -48.28 -2.12 10.48
CA ARG A 39 -46.97 -2.14 9.82
C ARG A 39 -46.10 -3.16 10.57
N ARG A 40 -45.86 -4.32 9.96
CA ARG A 40 -44.71 -5.16 10.31
C ARG A 40 -43.48 -4.46 9.75
N GLU A 41 -42.73 -3.80 10.61
CA GLU A 41 -41.35 -3.42 10.30
C GLU A 41 -40.54 -4.71 10.15
N TYR A 42 -40.23 -5.06 8.91
CA TYR A 42 -39.07 -5.89 8.64
C TYR A 42 -37.86 -5.03 8.99
N SER A 43 -37.31 -5.26 10.18
CA SER A 43 -35.98 -4.73 10.52
C SER A 43 -35.00 -5.37 9.55
N ALA A 44 -34.57 -4.59 8.56
CA ALA A 44 -33.44 -4.95 7.71
C ALA A 44 -32.23 -5.20 8.63
N PRO A 45 -31.40 -6.22 8.38
CA PRO A 45 -30.16 -6.37 9.13
C PRO A 45 -29.35 -5.10 8.91
N SER A 46 -29.06 -4.37 10.01
CA SER A 46 -28.23 -3.19 9.98
C SER A 46 -26.85 -3.56 9.44
N ALA A 47 -26.55 -3.12 8.22
CA ALA A 47 -25.26 -3.27 7.57
C ALA A 47 -24.21 -2.37 8.25
N ASN A 48 -23.80 -2.70 9.48
CA ASN A 48 -22.73 -2.00 10.19
C ASN A 48 -21.33 -2.61 9.93
N PHE A 49 -21.20 -3.50 8.93
CA PHE A 49 -19.92 -4.13 8.56
C PHE A 49 -19.14 -3.42 7.43
N SER A 50 -19.74 -2.47 6.70
CA SER A 50 -19.13 -1.90 5.49
C SER A 50 -18.48 -0.51 5.69
N THR A 51 -19.00 0.33 6.59
CA THR A 51 -18.52 1.72 6.68
C THR A 51 -17.08 1.82 7.21
N ARG A 52 -16.72 1.03 8.22
CA ARG A 52 -15.36 1.09 8.81
C ARG A 52 -14.29 0.53 7.87
N SER A 53 -14.55 -0.60 7.20
CA SER A 53 -13.62 -1.16 6.21
C SER A 53 -13.47 -0.23 5.02
N THR A 54 -14.56 0.38 4.56
CA THR A 54 -14.55 1.37 3.48
C THR A 54 -13.75 2.62 3.87
N VAL A 55 -13.94 3.17 5.07
CA VAL A 55 -13.15 4.31 5.55
C VAL A 55 -11.68 3.93 5.71
N VAL A 56 -11.36 2.75 6.24
CA VAL A 56 -9.97 2.29 6.36
C VAL A 56 -9.32 2.12 4.99
N GLN A 57 -10.02 1.54 4.02
CA GLN A 57 -9.54 1.34 2.66
C GLN A 57 -9.36 2.66 1.90
N LEU A 58 -10.25 3.65 2.14
CA LEU A 58 -10.10 5.00 1.61
C LEU A 58 -8.85 5.68 2.20
N LEU A 59 -8.69 5.63 3.53
CA LEU A 59 -7.55 6.24 4.22
C LEU A 59 -6.22 5.53 3.91
N SER A 60 -6.21 4.22 3.67
CA SER A 60 -4.99 3.50 3.29
C SER A 60 -4.47 3.86 1.90
N ASN A 61 -5.35 4.37 1.03
CA ASN A 61 -5.03 4.75 -0.33
C ASN A 61 -4.69 6.24 -0.46
N ILE A 62 -4.75 7.01 0.63
CA ILE A 62 -4.43 8.43 0.68
C ILE A 62 -3.03 8.60 1.29
N GLY A 63 -2.08 9.02 0.46
CA GLY A 63 -0.71 9.36 0.85
C GLY A 63 -0.46 10.86 1.01
N SER A 64 -1.32 11.75 0.49
CA SER A 64 -1.12 13.20 0.58
C SER A 64 -2.41 14.01 0.76
N LYS A 65 -2.28 15.25 1.27
CA LYS A 65 -3.39 16.22 1.36
C LYS A 65 -4.00 16.53 -0.02
N ARG A 66 -3.18 16.54 -1.08
CA ARG A 66 -3.62 16.72 -2.48
C ARG A 66 -4.54 15.58 -2.91
N GLU A 67 -4.19 14.33 -2.58
CA GLU A 67 -5.04 13.18 -2.87
C GLU A 67 -6.37 13.27 -2.11
N VAL A 68 -6.39 13.64 -0.82
CA VAL A 68 -7.65 13.87 -0.07
C VAL A 68 -8.56 14.86 -0.81
N GLN A 69 -8.00 15.97 -1.31
CA GLN A 69 -8.77 16.97 -2.04
C GLN A 69 -9.27 16.46 -3.40
N GLN A 70 -8.50 15.61 -4.10
CA GLN A 70 -8.96 14.93 -5.32
C GLN A 70 -10.11 13.96 -5.03
N TYR A 71 -10.02 13.16 -3.97
CA TYR A 71 -11.12 12.30 -3.53
C TYR A 71 -12.38 13.14 -3.27
N LEU A 72 -12.27 14.22 -2.47
CA LEU A 72 -13.41 15.07 -2.11
C LEU A 72 -14.05 15.78 -3.32
N SER A 73 -13.26 16.20 -4.32
CA SER A 73 -13.81 16.84 -5.52
C SER A 73 -14.63 15.84 -6.35
N HIS A 74 -14.16 14.59 -6.49
CA HIS A 74 -14.90 13.54 -7.21
C HIS A 74 -16.18 13.11 -6.48
N PHE A 75 -16.19 13.09 -5.14
CA PHE A 75 -17.41 12.77 -4.37
C PHE A 75 -18.46 13.88 -4.35
N SER A 76 -18.04 15.15 -4.45
CA SER A 76 -18.94 16.30 -4.36
C SER A 76 -19.49 16.79 -5.69
N SER A 77 -18.79 16.50 -6.80
CA SER A 77 -19.04 17.15 -8.09
C SER A 77 -19.81 16.32 -9.12
N VAL A 78 -19.91 14.99 -8.98
CA VAL A 78 -20.21 14.10 -10.11
C VAL A 78 -21.58 13.45 -9.96
N SER A 79 -22.38 13.46 -11.04
CA SER A 79 -23.55 12.60 -11.14
C SER A 79 -23.09 11.13 -11.19
N SER A 80 -23.67 10.26 -10.35
CA SER A 80 -23.24 8.86 -10.22
C SER A 80 -23.15 8.08 -11.55
N GLN A 81 -23.88 8.53 -12.58
CA GLN A 81 -23.93 7.95 -13.93
C GLN A 81 -22.70 8.25 -14.79
N GLN A 82 -21.93 9.31 -14.50
CA GLN A 82 -20.79 9.77 -15.31
C GLN A 82 -19.42 9.47 -14.67
N PHE A 83 -19.40 8.62 -13.64
CA PHE A 83 -18.18 8.38 -12.87
C PHE A 83 -17.12 7.63 -13.69
N ALA A 84 -17.39 6.37 -14.04
CA ALA A 84 -16.42 5.55 -14.76
C ALA A 84 -17.04 4.46 -15.64
N VAL A 85 -16.40 4.18 -16.77
CA VAL A 85 -16.62 2.96 -17.56
C VAL A 85 -15.40 2.06 -17.37
N ILE A 86 -15.60 0.83 -16.91
CA ILE A 86 -14.54 -0.13 -16.60
C ILE A 86 -14.65 -1.33 -17.51
N LYS A 87 -13.67 -1.49 -18.41
CA LYS A 87 -13.51 -2.69 -19.22
C LYS A 87 -12.71 -3.73 -18.45
N VAL A 88 -13.30 -4.92 -18.30
CA VAL A 88 -12.68 -6.09 -17.67
C VAL A 88 -12.32 -7.11 -18.74
N GLY A 89 -11.04 -7.47 -18.83
CA GLY A 89 -10.60 -8.57 -19.68
C GLY A 89 -11.02 -9.93 -19.11
N GLY A 90 -11.27 -10.91 -19.97
CA GLY A 90 -11.72 -12.24 -19.52
C GLY A 90 -10.78 -12.86 -18.50
N ALA A 91 -9.47 -12.85 -18.75
CA ALA A 91 -8.51 -13.46 -17.83
C ALA A 91 -8.53 -12.84 -16.41
N ILE A 92 -8.90 -11.56 -16.27
CA ILE A 92 -9.10 -10.93 -14.96
C ILE A 92 -10.22 -11.62 -14.15
N ILE A 93 -11.30 -12.05 -14.81
CA ILE A 93 -12.42 -12.75 -14.14
C ILE A 93 -12.03 -14.17 -13.71
N THR A 94 -11.01 -14.76 -14.34
CA THR A 94 -10.51 -16.09 -13.96
C THR A 94 -9.42 -16.02 -12.90
N GLU A 95 -8.44 -15.12 -13.06
CA GLU A 95 -7.22 -15.11 -12.26
C GLU A 95 -7.24 -14.08 -11.13
N HIS A 96 -8.02 -13.01 -11.27
CA HIS A 96 -8.01 -11.87 -10.35
C HIS A 96 -9.41 -11.44 -9.89
N LEU A 97 -10.35 -12.39 -9.83
CA LEU A 97 -11.75 -12.12 -9.49
C LEU A 97 -11.89 -11.46 -8.12
N GLU A 98 -11.17 -11.96 -7.10
CA GLU A 98 -11.27 -11.42 -5.74
C GLU A 98 -10.77 -9.98 -5.65
N SER A 99 -9.65 -9.67 -6.30
CA SER A 99 -9.11 -8.30 -6.35
C SER A 99 -10.07 -7.36 -7.10
N LEU A 100 -10.64 -7.82 -8.22
CA LEU A 100 -11.64 -7.07 -8.98
C LEU A 100 -12.90 -6.78 -8.16
N THR A 101 -13.51 -7.78 -7.54
CA THR A 101 -14.77 -7.60 -6.80
C THR A 101 -14.57 -6.80 -5.53
N SER A 102 -13.43 -6.96 -4.85
CA SER A 102 -13.05 -6.09 -3.72
C SER A 102 -12.94 -4.63 -4.14
N ALA A 103 -12.31 -4.36 -5.29
CA ALA A 103 -12.15 -3.01 -5.79
C ALA A 103 -13.48 -2.37 -6.21
N LEU A 104 -14.34 -3.11 -6.91
CA LEU A 104 -15.69 -2.66 -7.29
C LEU A 104 -16.62 -2.48 -6.07
N ALA A 105 -16.50 -3.35 -5.07
CA ALA A 105 -17.29 -3.25 -3.84
C ALA A 105 -16.99 -1.98 -3.08
N PHE A 106 -15.71 -1.63 -2.96
CA PHE A 106 -15.31 -0.36 -2.36
C PHE A 106 -15.95 0.84 -3.06
N LEU A 107 -15.92 0.89 -4.40
CA LEU A 107 -16.52 1.98 -5.18
C LEU A 107 -18.03 2.10 -4.89
N ASN A 108 -18.74 0.98 -4.83
CA ASN A 108 -20.17 0.98 -4.50
C ASN A 108 -20.43 1.45 -3.07
N HIS A 109 -19.62 1.03 -2.09
CA HIS A 109 -19.77 1.42 -0.69
C HIS A 109 -19.53 2.92 -0.45
N VAL A 110 -18.67 3.55 -1.26
CA VAL A 110 -18.48 5.02 -1.23
C VAL A 110 -19.49 5.79 -2.09
N GLY A 111 -20.49 5.10 -2.65
CA GLY A 111 -21.59 5.72 -3.41
C GLY A 111 -21.30 5.96 -4.90
N LEU A 112 -20.29 5.31 -5.46
CA LEU A 112 -19.92 5.43 -6.87
C LEU A 112 -20.37 4.18 -7.65
N TYR A 113 -20.86 4.40 -8.86
CA TYR A 113 -21.50 3.35 -9.67
C TYR A 113 -20.80 3.20 -11.03
N PRO A 114 -19.61 2.57 -11.06
CA PRO A 114 -18.94 2.30 -12.33
C PRO A 114 -19.79 1.39 -13.22
N VAL A 115 -19.80 1.69 -14.53
CA VAL A 115 -20.39 0.83 -15.56
C VAL A 115 -19.35 -0.18 -15.99
N VAL A 116 -19.58 -1.46 -15.70
CA VAL A 116 -18.60 -2.52 -15.97
C VAL A 116 -19.00 -3.24 -17.25
N VAL A 117 -18.07 -3.36 -18.21
CA VAL A 117 -18.24 -4.20 -19.42
C VAL A 117 -17.16 -5.25 -19.45
N HIS A 118 -17.53 -6.52 -19.66
CA HIS A 118 -16.57 -7.62 -19.65
C HIS A 118 -16.47 -8.39 -20.97
N GLY A 119 -15.27 -8.95 -21.17
CA GLY A 119 -14.94 -9.90 -22.24
C GLY A 119 -14.71 -11.32 -21.68
N ALA A 120 -14.68 -12.34 -22.54
CA ALA A 120 -14.33 -13.72 -22.17
C ALA A 120 -13.39 -14.40 -23.18
N GLY A 121 -12.47 -13.63 -23.77
CA GLY A 121 -11.65 -14.06 -24.91
C GLY A 121 -10.80 -15.32 -24.68
N PRO A 122 -9.93 -15.35 -23.65
CA PRO A 122 -9.09 -16.52 -23.37
C PRO A 122 -9.90 -17.79 -23.05
N GLN A 123 -10.98 -17.66 -22.28
CA GLN A 123 -11.87 -18.77 -21.94
C GLN A 123 -12.58 -19.32 -23.16
N LEU A 124 -12.99 -18.44 -24.08
CA LEU A 124 -13.64 -18.83 -25.32
C LEU A 124 -12.69 -19.61 -26.23
N ASN A 125 -11.42 -19.22 -26.34
CA ASN A 125 -10.43 -19.99 -27.11
C ASN A 125 -10.32 -21.41 -26.59
N LYS A 126 -10.14 -21.56 -25.27
CA LYS A 126 -10.02 -22.87 -24.62
C LYS A 126 -11.27 -23.74 -24.83
N LEU A 127 -12.46 -23.17 -24.66
CA LEU A 127 -13.72 -23.91 -24.87
C LEU A 127 -13.94 -24.33 -26.32
N LEU A 128 -13.49 -23.53 -27.29
CA LEU A 128 -13.56 -23.89 -28.71
C LEU A 128 -12.57 -25.01 -29.04
N GLU A 129 -11.34 -24.92 -28.53
CA GLU A 129 -10.32 -25.98 -28.65
C GLU A 129 -10.82 -27.30 -28.04
N ASP A 130 -11.39 -27.27 -26.84
CA ASP A 130 -11.98 -28.44 -26.15
C ASP A 130 -13.17 -29.03 -26.92
N ALA A 131 -13.91 -28.19 -27.66
CA ALA A 131 -15.01 -28.60 -28.54
C ALA A 131 -14.55 -29.05 -29.94
N GLY A 132 -13.24 -29.04 -30.21
CA GLY A 132 -12.66 -29.39 -31.52
C GLY A 132 -12.93 -28.36 -32.61
N VAL A 133 -13.21 -27.11 -32.25
CA VAL A 133 -13.42 -25.99 -33.17
C VAL A 133 -12.18 -25.09 -33.12
N GLU A 134 -11.38 -25.06 -34.20
CA GLU A 134 -10.22 -24.16 -34.26
C GLU A 134 -10.66 -22.69 -34.32
N PRO A 135 -10.18 -21.82 -33.42
CA PRO A 135 -10.46 -20.39 -33.46
C PRO A 135 -9.89 -19.74 -34.74
N GLN A 136 -10.75 -19.19 -35.59
CA GLN A 136 -10.33 -18.45 -36.78
C GLN A 136 -10.27 -16.94 -36.50
N PHE A 137 -9.16 -16.33 -36.89
CA PHE A 137 -8.94 -14.89 -36.78
C PHE A 137 -8.56 -14.30 -38.13
N GLU A 138 -9.26 -13.24 -38.52
CA GLU A 138 -8.93 -12.42 -39.69
C GLU A 138 -8.72 -10.98 -39.25
N GLU A 139 -7.57 -10.39 -39.57
CA GLU A 139 -7.23 -9.01 -39.18
C GLU A 139 -7.34 -8.74 -37.67
N GLY A 140 -7.14 -9.77 -36.84
CA GLY A 140 -7.26 -9.69 -35.38
C GLY A 140 -8.70 -9.76 -34.86
N ILE A 141 -9.69 -9.97 -35.73
CA ILE A 141 -11.10 -10.15 -35.39
C ILE A 141 -11.42 -11.65 -35.46
N ARG A 142 -12.14 -12.16 -34.46
CA ARG A 142 -12.58 -13.56 -34.45
C ARG A 142 -13.75 -13.75 -35.41
N VAL A 143 -13.56 -14.57 -36.44
CA VAL A 143 -14.65 -15.02 -37.30
C VAL A 143 -15.61 -15.85 -36.45
N THR A 144 -16.89 -15.46 -36.41
CA THR A 144 -17.86 -16.05 -35.46
C THR A 144 -19.04 -16.64 -36.22
N ASP A 145 -19.04 -17.95 -36.43
CA ASP A 145 -20.19 -18.66 -37.01
C ASP A 145 -21.28 -18.94 -35.95
N GLY A 146 -22.40 -19.54 -36.36
CA GLY A 146 -23.52 -19.84 -35.45
C GLY A 146 -23.16 -20.77 -34.29
N LYS A 147 -22.26 -21.75 -34.52
CA LYS A 147 -21.81 -22.67 -33.46
C LYS A 147 -20.90 -21.95 -32.47
N THR A 148 -19.94 -21.19 -32.97
CA THR A 148 -19.03 -20.38 -32.16
C THR A 148 -19.80 -19.35 -31.33
N LEU A 149 -20.80 -18.69 -31.93
CA LEU A 149 -21.64 -17.73 -31.20
C LEU A 149 -22.43 -18.40 -30.07
N ALA A 150 -22.96 -19.62 -30.28
CA ALA A 150 -23.69 -20.34 -29.24
C ALA A 150 -22.81 -20.63 -28.02
N VAL A 151 -21.56 -21.07 -28.26
CA VAL A 151 -20.56 -21.30 -27.20
C VAL A 151 -20.18 -19.98 -26.52
N ALA A 152 -19.89 -18.94 -27.31
CA ALA A 152 -19.55 -17.62 -26.81
C ALA A 152 -20.66 -17.04 -25.93
N ARG A 153 -21.91 -17.07 -26.39
CA ARG A 153 -23.07 -16.57 -25.65
C ARG A 153 -23.23 -17.27 -24.31
N LYS A 154 -23.13 -18.60 -24.28
CA LYS A 154 -23.22 -19.37 -23.04
C LYS A 154 -22.14 -18.93 -22.04
N LEU A 155 -20.88 -18.88 -22.49
CA LEU A 155 -19.75 -18.44 -21.67
C LEU A 155 -19.92 -17.01 -21.14
N PHE A 156 -20.35 -16.06 -22.00
CA PHE A 156 -20.55 -14.67 -21.58
C PHE A 156 -21.60 -14.54 -20.48
N LEU A 157 -22.67 -15.33 -20.53
CA LEU A 157 -23.71 -15.34 -19.50
C LEU A 157 -23.18 -15.95 -18.18
N GLU A 158 -22.41 -17.03 -18.26
CA GLU A 158 -21.79 -17.67 -17.10
C GLU A 158 -20.79 -16.74 -16.39
N GLU A 159 -19.86 -16.12 -17.13
CA GLU A 159 -18.89 -15.17 -16.55
C GLU A 159 -19.57 -13.90 -16.02
N ASN A 160 -20.64 -13.43 -16.66
CA ASN A 160 -21.42 -12.30 -16.16
C ASN A 160 -22.06 -12.62 -14.80
N LEU A 161 -22.72 -13.78 -14.71
CA LEU A 161 -23.38 -14.19 -13.48
C LEU A 161 -22.38 -14.44 -12.37
N LYS A 162 -21.25 -15.10 -12.67
CA LYS A 162 -20.15 -15.32 -11.73
C LYS A 162 -19.63 -14.03 -11.10
N LEU A 163 -19.44 -12.98 -11.90
CA LEU A 163 -19.02 -11.67 -11.41
C LEU A 163 -20.11 -11.01 -10.53
N VAL A 164 -21.38 -11.11 -10.93
CA VAL A 164 -22.51 -10.56 -10.15
C VAL A 164 -22.65 -11.28 -8.81
N GLU A 165 -22.67 -12.61 -8.78
CA GLU A 165 -22.80 -13.40 -7.55
C GLU A 165 -21.67 -13.07 -6.58
N LYS A 166 -20.43 -12.94 -7.09
CA LYS A 166 -19.29 -12.60 -6.23
C LYS A 166 -19.37 -11.19 -5.65
N LEU A 167 -19.95 -10.24 -6.38
CA LEU A 167 -20.24 -8.89 -5.84
C LEU A 167 -21.35 -8.93 -4.78
N GLU A 168 -22.41 -9.71 -5.02
CA GLU A 168 -23.50 -9.87 -4.06
C GLU A 168 -23.04 -10.52 -2.74
N GLU A 169 -22.14 -11.51 -2.79
CA GLU A 169 -21.47 -12.08 -1.61
C GLU A 169 -20.77 -11.02 -0.74
N MET A 170 -20.28 -9.94 -1.36
CA MET A 170 -19.59 -8.84 -0.70
C MET A 170 -20.55 -7.72 -0.22
N GLY A 171 -21.87 -7.93 -0.34
CA GLY A 171 -22.90 -6.97 0.05
C GLY A 171 -23.15 -5.88 -0.99
N VAL A 172 -22.64 -6.03 -2.21
CA VAL A 172 -22.81 -5.08 -3.31
C VAL A 172 -24.02 -5.48 -4.14
N ARG A 173 -24.91 -4.53 -4.41
CA ARG A 173 -26.02 -4.77 -5.33
C ARG A 173 -25.49 -4.66 -6.76
N ALA A 174 -25.34 -5.78 -7.46
CA ALA A 174 -24.98 -5.79 -8.88
C ALA A 174 -26.20 -6.19 -9.73
N ARG A 175 -26.29 -5.66 -10.96
CA ARG A 175 -27.34 -6.02 -11.91
C ARG A 175 -26.72 -6.60 -13.18
N PRO A 176 -27.01 -7.87 -13.54
CA PRO A 176 -26.57 -8.43 -14.80
C PRO A 176 -27.36 -7.77 -15.94
N ILE A 177 -26.66 -7.17 -16.91
CA ILE A 177 -27.23 -6.59 -18.11
C ILE A 177 -26.63 -7.32 -19.32
N THR A 178 -27.29 -8.37 -19.75
CA THR A 178 -26.74 -9.34 -20.72
C THR A 178 -27.13 -9.06 -22.17
N SER A 179 -28.08 -8.15 -22.40
CA SER A 179 -28.70 -7.83 -23.68
C SER A 179 -29.35 -6.43 -23.66
N GLY A 180 -29.69 -5.89 -24.82
CA GLY A 180 -30.49 -4.66 -24.95
C GLY A 180 -29.77 -3.32 -24.72
N VAL A 181 -28.45 -3.33 -24.51
CA VAL A 181 -27.61 -2.12 -24.45
C VAL A 181 -27.02 -1.77 -25.81
N PHE A 182 -26.41 -2.73 -26.49
CA PHE A 182 -25.71 -2.49 -27.75
C PHE A 182 -26.57 -2.87 -28.95
N GLY A 183 -26.92 -1.88 -29.77
CA GLY A 183 -27.43 -2.08 -31.12
C GLY A 183 -26.28 -2.12 -32.12
N ALA A 184 -26.29 -3.11 -33.02
CA ALA A 184 -25.23 -3.28 -34.01
C ALA A 184 -25.76 -3.80 -35.35
N ASP A 185 -25.09 -3.39 -36.43
CA ASP A 185 -25.21 -4.04 -37.75
C ASP A 185 -24.09 -5.08 -37.90
N TYR A 186 -24.18 -5.93 -38.92
CA TYR A 186 -23.07 -6.81 -39.30
C TYR A 186 -21.85 -5.97 -39.70
N LEU A 187 -20.67 -6.30 -39.18
CA LEU A 187 -19.42 -5.63 -39.54
C LEU A 187 -19.08 -5.90 -41.02
N ASP A 188 -19.02 -7.18 -41.36
CA ASP A 188 -18.97 -7.72 -42.72
C ASP A 188 -19.46 -9.17 -42.61
N LYS A 189 -20.64 -9.45 -43.16
CA LYS A 189 -21.31 -10.75 -42.97
C LYS A 189 -20.60 -11.86 -43.74
N ASP A 190 -20.03 -11.55 -44.90
CA ASP A 190 -19.36 -12.53 -45.74
C ASP A 190 -17.97 -12.86 -45.20
N LYS A 191 -17.29 -11.87 -44.61
CA LYS A 191 -15.94 -12.02 -44.04
C LYS A 191 -15.93 -12.53 -42.60
N TYR A 192 -16.71 -11.92 -41.70
CA TYR A 192 -16.63 -12.21 -40.26
C TYR A 192 -17.85 -12.95 -39.70
N ASN A 193 -18.90 -13.15 -40.52
CA ASN A 193 -20.12 -13.86 -40.16
C ASN A 193 -20.94 -13.12 -39.06
N LEU A 194 -21.17 -13.70 -37.89
CA LEU A 194 -21.99 -13.12 -36.81
C LEU A 194 -21.20 -12.14 -35.92
N VAL A 195 -20.45 -11.22 -36.53
CA VAL A 195 -19.68 -10.17 -35.84
C VAL A 195 -20.31 -8.81 -36.10
N GLY A 196 -20.48 -8.01 -35.05
CA GLY A 196 -21.23 -6.76 -35.08
C GLY A 196 -20.35 -5.51 -35.05
N LYS A 197 -20.83 -4.46 -35.71
CA LYS A 197 -20.38 -3.07 -35.56
C LYS A 197 -21.45 -2.29 -34.81
N ILE A 198 -21.13 -1.86 -33.59
CA ILE A 198 -22.05 -1.08 -32.75
C ILE A 198 -22.37 0.24 -33.47
N ASN A 199 -23.67 0.55 -33.58
CA ASN A 199 -24.19 1.79 -34.16
C ASN A 199 -25.06 2.58 -33.17
N LYS A 200 -25.49 1.95 -32.06
CA LYS A 200 -26.37 2.54 -31.06
C LYS A 200 -26.09 1.96 -29.68
N VAL A 201 -26.10 2.83 -28.67
CA VAL A 201 -26.02 2.44 -27.26
C VAL A 201 -27.28 2.92 -26.54
N ASN A 202 -28.02 2.00 -25.93
CA ASN A 202 -29.21 2.28 -25.14
C ASN A 202 -28.83 2.45 -23.65
N LYS A 203 -28.92 3.67 -23.15
CA LYS A 203 -28.60 4.00 -21.75
C LYS A 203 -29.66 3.56 -20.73
N GLY A 204 -30.91 3.35 -21.17
CA GLY A 204 -32.04 3.09 -20.26
C GLY A 204 -31.81 1.98 -19.24
N PRO A 205 -31.30 0.78 -19.63
CA PRO A 205 -30.98 -0.29 -18.68
C PRO A 205 -29.89 0.09 -17.66
N ILE A 206 -28.88 0.85 -18.09
CA ILE A 206 -27.75 1.29 -17.27
C ILE A 206 -28.24 2.31 -16.24
N GLU A 207 -28.95 3.35 -16.69
CA GLU A 207 -29.52 4.39 -15.83
C GLU A 207 -30.49 3.79 -14.81
N ALA A 208 -31.34 2.85 -15.23
CA ALA A 208 -32.26 2.15 -14.33
C ALA A 208 -31.55 1.27 -13.28
N ALA A 209 -30.36 0.75 -13.58
CA ALA A 209 -29.54 0.04 -12.60
C ALA A 209 -28.94 1.00 -11.58
N ILE A 210 -28.31 2.08 -12.05
CA ILE A 210 -27.66 3.09 -11.20
C ILE A 210 -28.69 3.78 -10.30
N ASN A 211 -29.85 4.17 -10.84
CA ASN A 211 -30.93 4.78 -10.07
C ASN A 211 -31.52 3.83 -9.01
N ALA A 212 -31.42 2.52 -9.22
CA ALA A 212 -31.82 1.51 -8.24
C ALA A 212 -30.73 1.23 -7.20
N GLY A 213 -29.58 1.89 -7.28
CA GLY A 213 -28.41 1.65 -6.43
C GLY A 213 -27.68 0.35 -6.75
N CYS A 214 -27.70 -0.08 -8.02
CA CYS A 214 -27.02 -1.29 -8.48
C CYS A 214 -25.83 -0.96 -9.40
N LEU A 215 -24.73 -1.72 -9.28
CA LEU A 215 -23.66 -1.72 -10.27
C LEU A 215 -24.13 -2.42 -11.57
N PRO A 216 -24.14 -1.75 -12.73
CA PRO A 216 -24.49 -2.38 -13.99
C PRO A 216 -23.30 -3.19 -14.54
N ILE A 217 -23.50 -4.50 -14.70
CA ILE A 217 -22.49 -5.44 -15.20
C ILE A 217 -22.90 -5.96 -16.59
N LEU A 218 -22.24 -5.45 -17.63
CA LEU A 218 -22.58 -5.65 -19.04
C LEU A 218 -21.73 -6.73 -19.71
N THR A 219 -22.35 -7.49 -20.60
CA THR A 219 -21.65 -8.32 -21.59
C THR A 219 -21.28 -7.48 -22.83
N SER A 220 -20.27 -7.91 -23.59
CA SER A 220 -19.85 -7.26 -24.85
C SER A 220 -20.61 -7.79 -26.09
N MET A 221 -21.85 -8.24 -25.91
CA MET A 221 -22.71 -8.72 -26.99
C MET A 221 -23.63 -7.62 -27.50
N ALA A 222 -23.85 -7.57 -28.81
CA ALA A 222 -24.77 -6.62 -29.44
C ALA A 222 -25.90 -7.32 -30.19
N GLU A 223 -26.94 -6.58 -30.54
CA GLU A 223 -28.13 -7.10 -31.22
C GLU A 223 -28.46 -6.26 -32.46
N THR A 224 -28.85 -6.97 -33.52
CA THR A 224 -29.48 -6.36 -34.70
C THR A 224 -30.89 -5.87 -34.37
N PRO A 225 -31.48 -4.97 -35.18
CA PRO A 225 -32.89 -4.57 -35.03
C PRO A 225 -33.88 -5.75 -35.03
N GLU A 226 -33.53 -6.86 -35.69
CA GLU A 226 -34.35 -8.08 -35.75
C GLU A 226 -34.16 -9.01 -34.53
N GLY A 227 -33.22 -8.69 -33.61
CA GLY A 227 -32.96 -9.46 -32.39
C GLY A 227 -31.89 -10.55 -32.53
N GLN A 228 -31.18 -10.64 -33.66
CA GLN A 228 -30.01 -11.51 -33.79
C GLN A 228 -28.84 -10.96 -32.97
N VAL A 229 -28.31 -11.79 -32.08
CA VAL A 229 -27.11 -11.49 -31.29
C VAL A 229 -25.86 -11.56 -32.16
N LEU A 230 -24.95 -10.60 -32.00
CA LEU A 230 -23.67 -10.50 -32.69
C LEU A 230 -22.53 -10.41 -31.66
N ASN A 231 -21.40 -11.02 -31.99
CA ASN A 231 -20.18 -10.90 -31.20
C ASN A 231 -19.51 -9.54 -31.47
N VAL A 232 -19.06 -8.85 -30.43
CA VAL A 232 -18.35 -7.57 -30.54
C VAL A 232 -17.10 -7.57 -29.67
N ASN A 233 -16.06 -6.86 -30.10
CA ASN A 233 -14.87 -6.66 -29.29
C ASN A 233 -15.19 -5.82 -28.04
N ALA A 234 -14.83 -6.33 -26.86
CA ALA A 234 -15.07 -5.64 -25.59
C ALA A 234 -14.40 -4.27 -25.48
N ASP A 235 -13.25 -4.05 -26.13
CA ASP A 235 -12.58 -2.73 -26.13
C ASP A 235 -13.36 -1.71 -26.98
N VAL A 236 -13.96 -2.16 -28.09
CA VAL A 236 -14.85 -1.36 -28.93
C VAL A 236 -16.14 -1.05 -28.18
N ALA A 237 -16.74 -2.05 -27.53
CA ALA A 237 -17.95 -1.88 -26.72
C ALA A 237 -17.73 -0.87 -25.57
N ALA A 238 -16.57 -0.93 -24.89
CA ALA A 238 -16.18 0.04 -23.87
C ALA A 238 -16.01 1.45 -24.45
N GLY A 239 -15.42 1.58 -25.64
CA GLY A 239 -15.26 2.85 -26.34
C GLY A 239 -16.61 3.48 -26.70
N GLU A 240 -17.54 2.71 -27.25
CA GLU A 240 -18.89 3.20 -27.60
C GLU A 240 -19.72 3.55 -26.35
N LEU A 241 -19.61 2.78 -25.27
CA LEU A 241 -20.18 3.15 -23.97
C LEU A 241 -19.62 4.49 -23.48
N ALA A 242 -18.30 4.67 -23.57
CA ALA A 242 -17.65 5.89 -23.12
C ALA A 242 -18.08 7.11 -23.95
N ARG A 243 -18.24 6.97 -25.28
CA ARG A 243 -18.76 8.04 -26.14
C ARG A 243 -20.18 8.47 -25.75
N GLU A 244 -21.04 7.51 -25.42
CA GLU A 244 -22.44 7.76 -25.09
C GLU A 244 -22.65 8.27 -23.65
N LEU A 245 -21.87 7.76 -22.69
CA LEU A 245 -21.98 8.11 -21.26
C LEU A 245 -21.11 9.32 -20.87
N GLN A 246 -20.07 9.61 -21.65
CA GLN A 246 -19.07 10.68 -21.40
C GLN A 246 -18.51 10.66 -19.96
N PRO A 247 -17.92 9.54 -19.50
CA PRO A 247 -17.44 9.41 -18.13
C PRO A 247 -16.17 10.24 -17.88
N LEU A 248 -15.88 10.55 -16.61
CA LEU A 248 -14.61 11.16 -16.21
C LEU A 248 -13.43 10.19 -16.36
N LYS A 249 -13.66 8.92 -16.03
CA LYS A 249 -12.63 7.88 -16.05
C LYS A 249 -13.05 6.71 -16.95
N ILE A 250 -12.15 6.27 -17.82
CA ILE A 250 -12.33 5.07 -18.64
C ILE A 250 -11.19 4.14 -18.27
N VAL A 251 -11.50 2.97 -17.72
CA VAL A 251 -10.48 2.09 -17.17
C VAL A 251 -10.43 0.79 -17.95
N TYR A 252 -9.25 0.43 -18.44
CA TYR A 252 -8.98 -0.87 -19.05
C TYR A 252 -8.15 -1.71 -18.07
N LEU A 253 -8.76 -2.74 -17.50
CA LEU A 253 -8.06 -3.65 -16.59
C LEU A 253 -7.22 -4.65 -17.38
N SER A 254 -5.96 -4.79 -16.97
CA SER A 254 -4.99 -5.70 -17.57
C SER A 254 -4.07 -6.32 -16.51
N GLU A 255 -3.64 -7.57 -16.72
CA GLU A 255 -2.70 -8.28 -15.83
C GLU A 255 -1.36 -7.55 -15.70
N LYS A 256 -0.87 -6.94 -16.80
CA LYS A 256 0.42 -6.23 -16.79
C LYS A 256 0.38 -4.92 -16.01
N GLY A 257 -0.80 -4.37 -15.76
CA GLY A 257 -0.95 -3.15 -14.97
C GLY A 257 -0.46 -1.86 -15.64
N GLY A 258 -0.35 -1.81 -16.96
CA GLY A 258 0.08 -0.60 -17.68
C GLY A 258 0.69 -0.86 -19.06
N LEU A 259 1.15 0.23 -19.68
CA LEU A 259 2.01 0.24 -20.86
C LEU A 259 3.46 0.37 -20.43
N PHE A 260 4.35 -0.30 -21.15
CA PHE A 260 5.79 -0.34 -20.86
C PHE A 260 6.56 0.18 -22.06
N ASN A 261 7.61 0.96 -21.78
CA ASN A 261 8.61 1.31 -22.77
C ASN A 261 9.40 0.04 -23.11
N ALA A 262 9.34 -0.41 -24.37
CA ALA A 262 9.97 -1.67 -24.76
C ALA A 262 11.51 -1.59 -24.86
N ASP A 263 12.09 -0.40 -24.79
CA ASP A 263 13.54 -0.16 -24.76
C ASP A 263 14.07 -0.22 -23.32
N THR A 264 13.52 0.60 -22.42
CA THR A 264 13.97 0.68 -21.02
C THR A 264 13.31 -0.37 -20.11
N ASN A 265 12.26 -1.05 -20.57
CA ASN A 265 11.37 -1.92 -19.80
C ASN A 265 10.70 -1.20 -18.60
N GLU A 266 10.70 0.12 -18.59
CA GLU A 266 10.05 0.93 -17.55
C GLU A 266 8.57 1.14 -17.88
N LYS A 267 7.75 1.19 -16.83
CA LYS A 267 6.32 1.48 -16.96
C LYS A 267 6.11 2.96 -17.30
N ILE A 268 5.28 3.23 -18.31
CA ILE A 268 4.88 4.59 -18.67
C ILE A 268 3.78 5.01 -17.69
N SER A 269 4.06 5.97 -16.81
CA SER A 269 3.10 6.41 -15.79
C SER A 269 1.96 7.26 -16.38
N ALA A 270 2.30 8.19 -17.27
CA ALA A 270 1.32 9.06 -17.92
C ALA A 270 1.68 9.37 -19.37
N ILE A 271 0.68 9.68 -20.19
CA ILE A 271 0.81 10.14 -21.58
C ILE A 271 -0.11 11.35 -21.78
N ASN A 272 0.48 12.51 -22.13
CA ASN A 272 -0.28 13.69 -22.57
C ASN A 272 -0.33 13.72 -24.11
N LEU A 273 -1.46 13.34 -24.68
CA LEU A 273 -1.59 13.12 -26.14
C LEU A 273 -1.32 14.38 -26.96
N ASP A 274 -1.74 15.57 -26.51
CA ASP A 274 -1.56 16.81 -27.30
C ASP A 274 -0.07 17.21 -27.44
N GLU A 275 0.81 16.73 -26.54
CA GLU A 275 2.25 17.05 -26.55
C GLU A 275 3.11 15.86 -27.02
N GLU A 276 2.83 14.66 -26.52
CA GLU A 276 3.72 13.51 -26.63
C GLU A 276 3.34 12.55 -27.77
N TYR A 277 2.13 12.65 -28.34
CA TYR A 277 1.60 11.64 -29.27
C TYR A 277 2.49 11.41 -30.49
N GLU A 278 2.85 12.48 -31.22
CA GLU A 278 3.67 12.36 -32.44
C GLU A 278 5.06 11.78 -32.12
N HIS A 279 5.67 12.23 -31.02
CA HIS A 279 6.97 11.74 -30.58
C HIS A 279 6.91 10.26 -30.20
N LEU A 280 5.89 9.82 -29.45
CA LEU A 280 5.70 8.43 -29.07
C LEU A 280 5.43 7.52 -30.28
N MET A 281 4.62 8.00 -31.24
CA MET A 281 4.32 7.25 -32.47
C MET A 281 5.53 7.15 -33.42
N SER A 282 6.51 8.05 -33.30
CA SER A 282 7.77 7.96 -34.06
C SER A 282 8.82 7.05 -33.41
N GLN A 283 8.66 6.65 -32.14
CA GLN A 283 9.63 5.81 -31.47
C GLN A 283 9.63 4.38 -32.02
N TRP A 284 10.83 3.84 -32.28
CA TRP A 284 11.02 2.48 -32.81
C TRP A 284 10.50 1.39 -31.85
N TRP A 285 10.56 1.63 -30.54
CA TRP A 285 10.13 0.68 -29.51
C TRP A 285 8.60 0.63 -29.34
N CYS A 286 7.85 1.56 -29.93
CA CYS A 286 6.39 1.56 -29.91
C CYS A 286 5.83 0.50 -30.89
N ARG A 287 5.90 -0.78 -30.48
CA ARG A 287 5.47 -1.95 -31.24
C ARG A 287 3.97 -1.91 -31.58
N TYR A 288 3.55 -2.75 -32.54
CA TYR A 288 2.18 -2.80 -33.08
C TYR A 288 1.06 -2.75 -32.01
N GLY A 289 1.13 -3.58 -30.96
CA GLY A 289 0.10 -3.62 -29.92
C GLY A 289 0.01 -2.35 -29.06
N THR A 290 1.15 -1.78 -28.64
CA THR A 290 1.19 -0.52 -27.87
C THR A 290 0.74 0.65 -28.72
N ARG A 291 1.19 0.69 -29.98
CA ARG A 291 0.83 1.70 -30.97
C ARG A 291 -0.68 1.72 -31.24
N LEU A 292 -1.27 0.55 -31.43
CA LEU A 292 -2.71 0.42 -31.66
C LEU A 292 -3.51 0.95 -30.47
N LYS A 293 -3.16 0.54 -29.24
CA LYS A 293 -3.85 1.01 -28.03
C LYS A 293 -3.78 2.53 -27.85
N ILE A 294 -2.60 3.15 -28.07
CA ILE A 294 -2.46 4.60 -27.96
C ILE A 294 -3.27 5.31 -29.04
N LYS A 295 -3.29 4.78 -30.26
CA LYS A 295 -4.08 5.34 -31.38
C LYS A 295 -5.59 5.27 -31.11
N GLU A 296 -6.09 4.11 -30.68
CA GLU A 296 -7.50 3.92 -30.32
C GLU A 296 -7.90 4.81 -29.14
N THR A 297 -7.05 4.89 -28.12
CA THR A 297 -7.25 5.77 -26.96
C THR A 297 -7.32 7.24 -27.37
N LYS A 298 -6.44 7.68 -28.28
CA LYS A 298 -6.51 9.03 -28.84
C LYS A 298 -7.83 9.29 -29.56
N GLN A 299 -8.24 8.39 -30.45
CA GLN A 299 -9.50 8.51 -31.19
C GLN A 299 -10.73 8.52 -30.27
N LEU A 300 -10.66 7.83 -29.14
CA LEU A 300 -11.68 7.87 -28.11
C LEU A 300 -11.71 9.24 -27.42
N LEU A 301 -10.57 9.66 -26.86
CA LEU A 301 -10.44 10.90 -26.09
C LEU A 301 -10.68 12.16 -26.93
N ASP A 302 -10.34 12.16 -28.22
CA ASP A 302 -10.62 13.29 -29.13
C ASP A 302 -12.13 13.59 -29.22
N GLY A 303 -12.99 12.58 -29.04
CA GLY A 303 -14.45 12.71 -29.02
C GLY A 303 -15.06 12.94 -27.65
N LEU A 304 -14.24 13.09 -26.60
CA LEU A 304 -14.67 13.26 -25.21
C LEU A 304 -14.24 14.61 -24.64
N PRO A 305 -14.87 15.08 -23.54
CA PRO A 305 -14.41 16.25 -22.81
C PRO A 305 -12.93 16.13 -22.40
N ARG A 306 -12.21 17.26 -22.32
CA ARG A 306 -10.80 17.29 -21.89
C ARG A 306 -10.59 16.80 -20.45
N THR A 307 -11.65 16.80 -19.64
CA THR A 307 -11.66 16.26 -18.27
C THR A 307 -11.66 14.73 -18.24
N SER A 308 -12.02 14.06 -19.34
CA SER A 308 -11.99 12.61 -19.44
C SER A 308 -10.57 12.08 -19.59
N SER A 309 -10.30 10.94 -18.97
CA SER A 309 -9.01 10.24 -19.08
C SER A 309 -9.21 8.73 -19.20
N VAL A 310 -8.26 8.08 -19.86
CA VAL A 310 -8.17 6.62 -19.99
C VAL A 310 -7.07 6.11 -19.10
N ALA A 311 -7.31 5.08 -18.30
CA ALA A 311 -6.31 4.45 -17.47
C ALA A 311 -6.18 2.96 -17.78
N ILE A 312 -4.94 2.46 -17.90
CA ILE A 312 -4.63 1.05 -18.11
C ILE A 312 -3.91 0.54 -16.87
N ILE A 313 -4.56 -0.32 -16.09
CA ILE A 313 -4.11 -0.66 -14.73
C ILE A 313 -4.39 -2.12 -14.36
N HIS A 314 -3.81 -2.55 -13.25
CA HIS A 314 -4.08 -3.84 -12.63
C HIS A 314 -5.31 -3.73 -11.72
N PRO A 315 -6.16 -4.77 -11.57
CA PRO A 315 -7.35 -4.71 -10.72
C PRO A 315 -7.08 -4.29 -9.26
N ALA A 316 -5.96 -4.73 -8.68
CA ALA A 316 -5.56 -4.37 -7.31
C ALA A 316 -5.31 -2.86 -7.14
N ASP A 317 -4.98 -2.18 -8.24
CA ASP A 317 -4.60 -0.78 -8.28
C ASP A 317 -5.76 0.16 -8.68
N LEU A 318 -6.95 -0.40 -8.93
CA LEU A 318 -8.12 0.33 -9.42
C LEU A 318 -8.49 1.54 -8.58
N GLN A 319 -8.40 1.40 -7.26
CA GLN A 319 -8.74 2.47 -6.32
C GLN A 319 -7.72 3.60 -6.39
N LYS A 320 -6.42 3.26 -6.38
CA LYS A 320 -5.35 4.25 -6.43
C LYS A 320 -5.44 5.07 -7.71
N GLU A 321 -5.65 4.44 -8.85
CA GLU A 321 -5.72 5.13 -10.14
C GLU A 321 -6.96 6.04 -10.31
N LEU A 322 -8.11 5.63 -9.77
CA LEU A 322 -9.34 6.40 -9.95
C LEU A 322 -9.32 7.75 -9.22
N PHE A 323 -8.49 7.87 -8.17
CA PHE A 323 -8.50 9.03 -7.28
C PHE A 323 -7.14 9.71 -7.09
N THR A 324 -6.05 9.17 -7.64
CA THR A 324 -4.72 9.82 -7.58
C THR A 324 -4.13 10.03 -8.99
N ASP A 325 -3.47 11.18 -9.18
CA ASP A 325 -2.71 11.47 -10.42
C ASP A 325 -1.35 10.76 -10.47
N THR A 326 -0.81 10.36 -9.31
CA THR A 326 0.45 9.61 -9.21
C THR A 326 0.34 8.23 -9.86
N GLY A 327 -0.89 7.73 -9.99
CA GLY A 327 -1.25 6.53 -10.73
C GLY A 327 -0.61 5.25 -10.19
N ALA A 328 -1.13 4.13 -10.65
CA ALA A 328 -0.51 2.82 -10.45
C ALA A 328 -0.38 2.03 -11.75
N GLY A 329 -0.95 2.51 -12.85
CA GLY A 329 -0.60 2.05 -14.19
C GLY A 329 -0.26 3.18 -15.13
N THR A 330 -0.86 3.17 -16.33
CA THR A 330 -0.64 4.21 -17.35
C THR A 330 -1.89 5.06 -17.52
N LEU A 331 -1.77 6.35 -17.17
CA LEU A 331 -2.81 7.34 -17.34
C LEU A 331 -2.64 8.07 -18.68
N ILE A 332 -3.63 7.97 -19.57
CA ILE A 332 -3.63 8.64 -20.87
C ILE A 332 -4.72 9.70 -20.87
N ARG A 333 -4.35 10.93 -21.22
CA ARG A 333 -5.25 12.08 -21.30
C ARG A 333 -4.86 12.96 -22.48
N ARG A 334 -5.77 13.83 -22.91
CA ARG A 334 -5.44 14.84 -23.92
C ARG A 334 -4.36 15.81 -23.40
N GLY A 335 -4.50 16.24 -22.15
CA GLY A 335 -3.63 17.26 -21.56
C GLY A 335 -3.92 18.64 -22.13
N ASN A 336 -3.13 19.63 -21.70
CA ASN A 336 -3.12 20.97 -22.27
C ASN A 336 -1.75 21.22 -22.89
N LYS A 337 -1.71 21.82 -24.08
CA LYS A 337 -0.45 22.22 -24.69
C LYS A 337 0.14 23.39 -23.91
N LEU A 338 1.41 23.26 -23.51
CA LEU A 338 2.15 24.35 -22.89
C LEU A 338 2.53 25.38 -23.95
N ALA A 339 2.15 26.64 -23.71
CA ALA A 339 2.61 27.78 -24.47
C ALA A 339 3.81 28.41 -23.77
N THR A 340 4.77 28.91 -24.57
CA THR A 340 5.89 29.70 -24.06
C THR A 340 5.92 31.06 -24.74
N LYS A 341 6.19 32.12 -23.96
CA LYS A 341 6.30 33.49 -24.46
C LYS A 341 7.51 34.18 -23.83
N THR A 342 8.23 34.97 -24.61
CA THR A 342 9.45 35.68 -24.20
C THR A 342 9.30 37.19 -24.16
N ALA A 343 8.16 37.71 -24.65
CA ALA A 343 7.86 39.13 -24.64
C ALA A 343 6.39 39.38 -24.28
N ILE A 344 6.12 40.48 -23.58
CA ILE A 344 4.76 40.88 -23.18
C ILE A 344 3.86 41.11 -24.41
N SER A 345 4.41 41.60 -25.53
CA SER A 345 3.68 41.80 -26.79
C SER A 345 3.17 40.52 -27.44
N GLN A 346 3.68 39.35 -27.03
CA GLN A 346 3.20 38.07 -27.54
C GLN A 346 1.91 37.61 -26.83
N PHE A 347 1.53 38.23 -25.70
CA PHE A 347 0.27 37.92 -25.01
C PHE A 347 -0.91 38.57 -25.72
N GLU A 348 -1.88 37.77 -26.12
CA GLU A 348 -3.09 38.24 -26.82
C GLU A 348 -4.03 38.99 -25.87
N ASP A 349 -4.07 38.57 -24.60
CA ASP A 349 -4.87 39.18 -23.54
C ASP A 349 -3.99 39.53 -22.35
N LEU A 350 -3.65 40.82 -22.24
CA LEU A 350 -2.80 41.34 -21.16
C LEU A 350 -3.57 41.47 -19.83
N GLU A 351 -4.89 41.70 -19.88
CA GLU A 351 -5.70 41.79 -18.67
C GLU A 351 -5.85 40.42 -18.02
N LYS A 352 -6.04 39.36 -18.83
CA LYS A 352 -6.03 37.98 -18.32
C LYS A 352 -4.70 37.61 -17.65
N LEU A 353 -3.56 38.05 -18.20
CA LEU A 353 -2.25 37.86 -17.57
C LEU A 353 -2.16 38.55 -16.20
N LYS A 354 -2.64 39.81 -16.11
CA LYS A 354 -2.67 40.56 -14.84
C LYS A 354 -3.59 39.90 -13.82
N ASP A 355 -4.78 39.48 -14.23
CA ASP A 355 -5.74 38.84 -13.34
C ASP A 355 -5.19 37.51 -12.78
N VAL A 356 -4.50 36.72 -13.61
CA VAL A 356 -3.80 35.50 -13.15
C VAL A 356 -2.66 35.84 -12.17
N LEU A 357 -1.91 36.93 -12.40
CA LEU A 357 -0.88 37.41 -11.47
C LEU A 357 -1.45 38.10 -10.22
N VAL A 358 -2.72 38.44 -10.15
CA VAL A 358 -3.37 38.94 -8.92
C VAL A 358 -3.95 37.79 -8.10
N ARG A 359 -4.31 36.68 -8.76
CA ARG A 359 -4.92 35.49 -8.14
C ARG A 359 -4.13 35.02 -6.91
N ASP A 360 -4.86 34.71 -5.84
CA ASP A 360 -4.35 34.20 -4.55
C ASP A 360 -3.42 35.15 -3.76
N ARG A 361 -3.43 36.46 -4.07
CA ARG A 361 -2.65 37.49 -3.36
C ARG A 361 -3.57 38.46 -2.62
N GLU A 362 -3.51 38.47 -1.29
CA GLU A 362 -4.28 39.38 -0.44
C GLU A 362 -3.49 40.66 -0.12
N GLY A 363 -4.08 41.83 -0.35
CA GLY A 363 -3.52 43.12 0.03
C GLY A 363 -4.22 44.31 -0.65
N LEU A 364 -4.34 45.44 0.07
CA LEU A 364 -5.02 46.67 -0.40
C LEU A 364 -4.43 47.28 -1.69
N ASP A 365 -3.27 46.80 -2.16
CA ASP A 365 -2.52 47.37 -3.31
C ASP A 365 -1.95 46.30 -4.28
N ALA A 366 -2.51 45.09 -4.27
CA ALA A 366 -2.01 43.95 -5.07
C ALA A 366 -2.08 44.22 -6.59
N ARG A 367 -3.19 44.78 -7.09
CA ARG A 367 -3.39 45.07 -8.53
C ARG A 367 -2.40 46.11 -9.05
N ALA A 368 -2.19 47.22 -8.32
CA ALA A 368 -1.23 48.25 -8.71
C ALA A 368 0.23 47.74 -8.69
N THR A 369 0.55 46.81 -7.78
CA THR A 369 1.88 46.18 -7.73
C THR A 369 2.10 45.25 -8.92
N VAL A 370 1.09 44.47 -9.32
CA VAL A 370 1.14 43.63 -10.53
C VAL A 370 1.27 44.47 -11.79
N GLU A 371 0.58 45.60 -11.90
CA GLU A 371 0.74 46.51 -13.04
C GLU A 371 2.18 47.02 -13.17
N ARG A 372 2.78 47.50 -12.08
CA ARG A 372 4.20 47.93 -12.07
C ARG A 372 5.16 46.78 -12.37
N TYR A 373 4.81 45.55 -12.00
CA TYR A 373 5.61 44.37 -12.32
C TYR A 373 5.55 44.03 -13.80
N VAL A 374 4.35 43.97 -14.39
CA VAL A 374 4.14 43.73 -15.83
C VAL A 374 4.80 44.81 -16.68
N ASP A 375 4.72 46.08 -16.27
CA ASP A 375 5.46 47.16 -16.94
C ASP A 375 6.98 46.99 -16.83
N GLY A 376 7.49 46.51 -15.69
CA GLY A 376 8.90 46.18 -15.51
C GLY A 376 9.38 45.03 -16.39
N LEU A 377 8.50 44.07 -16.74
CA LEU A 377 8.83 42.96 -17.63
C LEU A 377 8.99 43.39 -19.10
N LYS A 378 8.45 44.55 -19.52
CA LYS A 378 8.63 45.05 -20.89
C LYS A 378 10.10 45.33 -21.25
N ASN A 379 10.90 45.69 -20.25
CA ASN A 379 12.30 46.08 -20.42
C ASN A 379 13.28 45.03 -19.90
N ARG A 380 12.84 43.78 -19.73
CA ARG A 380 13.64 42.68 -19.18
C ARG A 380 13.44 41.40 -19.98
N GLU A 381 14.50 40.60 -20.07
CA GLU A 381 14.40 39.25 -20.60
C GLU A 381 13.68 38.34 -19.59
N PHE A 382 12.69 37.60 -20.06
CA PHE A 382 12.01 36.58 -19.29
C PHE A 382 11.50 35.47 -20.23
N LYS A 383 11.16 34.33 -19.65
CA LYS A 383 10.40 33.28 -20.34
C LYS A 383 9.22 32.88 -19.48
N ALA A 384 8.02 33.02 -20.04
CA ALA A 384 6.77 32.62 -19.42
C ALA A 384 6.34 31.25 -19.94
N TYR A 385 5.85 30.41 -19.04
CA TYR A 385 5.30 29.09 -19.29
C TYR A 385 3.88 29.05 -18.75
N PHE A 386 2.91 28.72 -19.58
CA PHE A 386 1.52 28.61 -19.15
C PHE A 386 0.77 27.62 -20.03
N ASP A 387 -0.27 27.03 -19.47
CA ASP A 387 -1.21 26.22 -20.25
C ASP A 387 -2.29 27.11 -20.89
N GLU A 388 -2.92 26.64 -21.96
CA GLU A 388 -3.93 27.39 -22.71
C GLU A 388 -5.02 28.07 -21.84
N PRO A 389 -5.61 27.42 -20.81
CA PRO A 389 -6.58 28.10 -19.93
C PRO A 389 -5.95 29.10 -18.95
N MET A 390 -4.62 29.08 -18.73
CA MET A 390 -3.88 29.79 -17.68
C MET A 390 -4.23 29.32 -16.26
N ASP A 391 -4.45 28.02 -16.12
CA ASP A 391 -4.54 27.38 -14.80
C ASP A 391 -3.18 27.42 -14.09
N ALA A 392 -2.08 27.29 -14.83
CA ALA A 392 -0.73 27.48 -14.34
C ALA A 392 0.03 28.55 -15.14
N LEU A 393 0.74 29.42 -14.43
CA LEU A 393 1.64 30.42 -15.01
C LEU A 393 2.96 30.45 -14.22
N ALA A 394 4.06 30.24 -14.93
CA ALA A 394 5.41 30.44 -14.41
C ALA A 394 6.12 31.54 -15.21
N ILE A 395 6.88 32.40 -14.54
CA ILE A 395 7.78 33.36 -15.19
C ILE A 395 9.18 33.13 -14.64
N VAL A 396 10.10 32.76 -15.54
CA VAL A 396 11.51 32.54 -15.24
C VAL A 396 12.32 33.69 -15.80
N LEU A 397 13.20 34.23 -14.96
CA LEU A 397 14.18 35.23 -15.36
C LEU A 397 15.51 34.52 -15.63
N PRO A 398 16.14 34.72 -16.80
CA PRO A 398 17.43 34.14 -17.11
C PRO A 398 18.54 34.72 -16.19
N PRO A 399 19.69 34.03 -16.08
CA PRO A 399 20.82 34.54 -15.30
C PRO A 399 21.28 35.91 -15.82
N SER A 400 21.67 36.78 -14.90
CA SER A 400 22.11 38.15 -15.17
C SER A 400 23.61 38.32 -14.88
N SER A 401 24.19 39.47 -15.20
CA SER A 401 25.59 39.78 -14.86
C SER A 401 25.88 39.78 -13.36
N GLU A 402 24.85 39.93 -12.52
CA GLU A 402 24.94 39.93 -11.05
C GLU A 402 24.56 38.57 -10.44
N THR A 403 23.80 37.74 -11.15
CA THR A 403 23.27 36.46 -10.63
C THR A 403 23.51 35.32 -11.62
N HIS A 404 24.40 34.39 -11.27
CA HIS A 404 24.79 33.26 -12.13
C HIS A 404 23.71 32.16 -12.30
N LEU A 405 22.55 32.29 -11.64
CA LEU A 405 21.45 31.33 -11.66
C LEU A 405 20.20 31.93 -12.29
N ALA A 406 19.41 31.11 -13.00
CA ALA A 406 18.05 31.49 -13.40
C ALA A 406 17.15 31.52 -12.16
N ASN A 407 16.17 32.43 -12.15
CA ASN A 407 15.26 32.63 -11.03
C ASN A 407 13.81 32.42 -11.45
N LEU A 408 13.07 31.58 -10.72
CA LEU A 408 11.62 31.48 -10.86
C LEU A 408 10.96 32.64 -10.12
N ALA A 409 10.68 33.73 -10.85
CA ALA A 409 10.15 34.96 -10.29
C ALA A 409 8.69 34.87 -9.86
N THR A 410 7.89 34.05 -10.55
CA THR A 410 6.53 33.73 -10.12
C THR A 410 6.13 32.34 -10.57
N PHE A 411 5.35 31.66 -9.74
CA PHE A 411 4.69 30.42 -10.10
C PHE A 411 3.31 30.39 -9.45
N THR A 412 2.28 30.67 -10.26
CA THR A 412 0.89 30.82 -9.78
C THR A 412 0.03 29.75 -10.44
N ILE A 413 -0.65 28.93 -9.64
CA ILE A 413 -1.44 27.77 -10.11
C ILE A 413 -2.80 27.76 -9.41
N THR A 414 -3.89 27.49 -10.14
CA THR A 414 -5.23 27.35 -9.55
C THR A 414 -5.31 26.09 -8.68
N LYS A 415 -6.30 26.00 -7.78
CA LYS A 415 -6.59 24.74 -7.09
C LYS A 415 -6.81 23.57 -8.08
N ALA A 416 -7.50 23.81 -9.20
CA ALA A 416 -7.68 22.81 -10.24
C ALA A 416 -6.36 22.41 -10.93
N GLY A 417 -5.48 23.38 -11.20
CA GLY A 417 -4.14 23.14 -11.74
C GLY A 417 -3.22 22.37 -10.80
N TRP A 418 -3.34 22.59 -9.48
CA TRP A 418 -2.63 21.81 -8.45
C TRP A 418 -3.19 20.40 -8.31
N LEU A 419 -4.49 20.21 -8.51
CA LEU A 419 -5.15 18.90 -8.47
C LEU A 419 -5.01 18.12 -9.78
N THR A 420 -4.25 18.62 -10.74
CA THR A 420 -3.93 17.95 -12.00
C THR A 420 -2.41 17.95 -12.21
N ASN A 421 -1.89 17.11 -13.10
CA ASN A 421 -0.45 17.09 -13.40
C ASN A 421 0.02 18.28 -14.27
N VAL A 422 -0.61 19.47 -14.17
CA VAL A 422 -0.22 20.68 -14.91
C VAL A 422 1.03 21.31 -14.29
N ALA A 423 1.10 21.38 -12.95
CA ALA A 423 2.26 21.90 -12.23
C ALA A 423 3.56 21.16 -12.61
N ASP A 424 3.51 19.82 -12.63
CA ASP A 424 4.61 18.96 -13.01
C ASP A 424 5.04 19.16 -14.48
N ASN A 425 4.09 19.31 -15.40
CA ASN A 425 4.38 19.57 -16.82
C ASN A 425 5.08 20.93 -17.00
N VAL A 426 4.57 21.99 -16.36
CA VAL A 426 5.20 23.32 -16.41
C VAL A 426 6.62 23.26 -15.85
N PHE A 427 6.82 22.59 -14.71
CA PHE A 427 8.13 22.51 -14.07
C PHE A 427 9.13 21.65 -14.88
N ALA A 428 8.66 20.58 -15.53
CA ALA A 428 9.49 19.79 -16.44
C ALA A 428 9.96 20.61 -17.65
N ALA A 429 9.09 21.45 -18.23
CA ALA A 429 9.47 22.36 -19.30
C ALA A 429 10.49 23.41 -18.83
N ILE A 430 10.32 23.96 -17.62
CA ILE A 430 11.30 24.87 -17.00
C ILE A 430 12.64 24.17 -16.81
N LYS A 431 12.65 22.95 -16.27
CA LYS A 431 13.89 22.18 -16.01
C LYS A 431 14.66 21.84 -17.29
N LYS A 432 13.94 21.60 -18.39
CA LYS A 432 14.53 21.38 -19.71
C LYS A 432 15.25 22.62 -20.25
N ASP A 433 14.65 23.80 -20.07
CA ASP A 433 15.21 25.06 -20.58
C ASP A 433 16.24 25.69 -19.62
N HIS A 434 16.08 25.47 -18.32
CA HIS A 434 16.88 26.06 -17.25
C HIS A 434 17.40 24.95 -16.33
N PRO A 435 18.58 24.36 -16.64
CA PRO A 435 19.14 23.24 -15.87
C PRO A 435 19.63 23.65 -14.47
N LYS A 436 19.83 24.96 -14.23
CA LYS A 436 20.12 25.53 -12.91
C LYS A 436 19.08 26.59 -12.56
N LEU A 437 18.38 26.42 -11.44
CA LEU A 437 17.30 27.31 -11.04
C LEU A 437 17.29 27.51 -9.52
N VAL A 438 16.98 28.73 -9.09
CA VAL A 438 16.68 29.08 -7.70
C VAL A 438 15.28 29.66 -7.59
N TRP A 439 14.58 29.39 -6.49
CA TRP A 439 13.28 29.97 -6.20
C TRP A 439 13.01 30.03 -4.70
N THR A 440 11.96 30.76 -4.31
CA THR A 440 11.58 30.92 -2.90
C THR A 440 10.08 30.71 -2.73
N VAL A 441 9.70 30.06 -1.63
CA VAL A 441 8.32 29.72 -1.27
C VAL A 441 8.08 30.11 0.19
N LYS A 442 6.85 30.40 0.60
CA LYS A 442 6.56 30.70 2.01
C LYS A 442 6.55 29.38 2.79
N GLU A 443 6.98 29.40 4.04
CA GLU A 443 7.04 28.19 4.87
C GLU A 443 5.64 27.62 5.19
N ASP A 444 4.59 28.45 5.10
CA ASP A 444 3.18 28.07 5.30
C ASP A 444 2.45 27.68 4.01
N ASP A 445 3.14 27.59 2.86
CA ASP A 445 2.53 27.21 1.59
C ASP A 445 1.96 25.78 1.65
N GLU A 446 0.71 25.60 1.22
CA GLU A 446 0.02 24.31 1.27
C GLU A 446 0.70 23.22 0.41
N ASN A 447 1.50 23.61 -0.58
CA ASN A 447 2.17 22.73 -1.54
C ASN A 447 3.69 22.65 -1.31
N LEU A 448 4.18 23.07 -0.14
CA LEU A 448 5.62 23.11 0.16
C LEU A 448 6.33 21.76 -0.08
N THR A 449 5.69 20.63 0.25
CA THR A 449 6.22 19.28 0.01
C THR A 449 6.52 19.02 -1.47
N TRP A 450 5.69 19.52 -2.39
CA TRP A 450 5.92 19.35 -3.82
C TRP A 450 7.19 20.09 -4.26
N PHE A 451 7.47 21.27 -3.71
CA PHE A 451 8.71 22.00 -4.01
C PHE A 451 9.95 21.30 -3.47
N PHE A 452 9.87 20.66 -2.30
CA PHE A 452 10.93 19.79 -1.78
C PHE A 452 11.26 18.66 -2.76
N ASP A 453 10.25 17.99 -3.31
CA ASP A 453 10.45 16.87 -4.24
C ASP A 453 11.10 17.29 -5.57
N LYS A 454 11.00 18.58 -5.95
CA LYS A 454 11.58 19.11 -7.19
C LYS A 454 12.99 19.70 -7.03
N ALA A 455 13.44 19.91 -5.80
CA ALA A 455 14.71 20.57 -5.51
C ALA A 455 15.83 19.58 -5.18
N ASP A 456 17.08 19.96 -5.47
CA ASP A 456 18.27 19.24 -5.01
C ASP A 456 18.69 19.68 -3.60
N GLY A 457 18.27 20.88 -3.17
CA GLY A 457 18.53 21.40 -1.85
C GLY A 457 17.57 22.53 -1.44
N SER A 458 17.52 22.80 -0.14
CA SER A 458 16.67 23.84 0.44
C SER A 458 17.31 24.51 1.66
N LEU A 459 16.89 25.74 1.96
CA LEU A 459 17.30 26.50 3.15
C LEU A 459 16.13 27.35 3.65
N SER A 460 15.76 27.22 4.93
CA SER A 460 14.70 28.00 5.56
C SER A 460 15.26 29.18 6.36
N LYS A 461 14.63 30.35 6.25
CA LYS A 461 14.92 31.56 7.05
C LYS A 461 13.70 32.48 7.12
N ASP A 462 13.40 33.00 8.30
CA ASP A 462 12.38 34.05 8.54
C ASP A 462 10.99 33.75 7.94
N GLY A 463 10.54 32.50 7.94
CA GLY A 463 9.25 32.08 7.37
C GLY A 463 9.26 31.87 5.85
N GLU A 464 10.44 31.86 5.22
CA GLU A 464 10.63 31.63 3.79
C GLU A 464 11.60 30.47 3.55
N VAL A 465 11.30 29.65 2.56
CA VAL A 465 12.16 28.52 2.15
C VAL A 465 12.70 28.80 0.75
N MET A 466 14.02 28.84 0.63
CA MET A 466 14.72 28.86 -0.65
C MET A 466 14.96 27.43 -1.12
N PHE A 467 14.75 27.20 -2.40
CA PHE A 467 15.03 25.93 -3.08
C PHE A 467 15.91 26.16 -4.29
N TRP A 468 16.70 25.14 -4.65
CA TRP A 468 17.50 25.15 -5.87
C TRP A 468 17.64 23.75 -6.47
N TYR A 469 17.97 23.69 -7.77
CA TYR A 469 18.46 22.48 -8.42
C TYR A 469 19.57 22.81 -9.44
N GLY A 470 20.37 21.80 -9.78
CA GLY A 470 21.42 21.86 -10.82
C GLY A 470 22.75 22.46 -10.37
N ILE A 471 22.95 22.67 -9.06
CA ILE A 471 24.20 23.22 -8.51
C ILE A 471 25.07 22.07 -8.00
N GLU A 472 26.10 21.70 -8.75
CA GLU A 472 27.01 20.58 -8.42
C GLU A 472 28.22 21.01 -7.58
N ASN A 473 28.58 22.30 -7.60
CA ASN A 473 29.74 22.84 -6.89
C ASN A 473 29.38 23.32 -5.48
N GLY A 474 30.03 22.75 -4.46
CA GLY A 474 29.80 23.10 -3.05
C GLY A 474 30.10 24.55 -2.69
N ASP A 475 31.03 25.22 -3.39
CA ASP A 475 31.34 26.63 -3.15
C ASP A 475 30.20 27.55 -3.62
N GLN A 476 29.57 27.23 -4.76
CA GLN A 476 28.41 27.96 -5.27
C GLN A 476 27.19 27.79 -4.35
N VAL A 477 27.00 26.60 -3.78
CA VAL A 477 25.96 26.36 -2.76
C VAL A 477 26.23 27.20 -1.52
N LYS A 478 27.49 27.25 -1.06
CA LYS A 478 27.86 28.03 0.13
C LYS A 478 27.66 29.53 -0.07
N GLU A 479 28.00 30.05 -1.24
CA GLU A 479 27.75 31.45 -1.62
C GLU A 479 26.24 31.74 -1.61
N LEU A 480 25.45 30.92 -2.30
CA LEU A 480 23.98 31.04 -2.34
C LEU A 480 23.34 30.99 -0.95
N MET A 481 23.79 30.06 -0.10
CA MET A 481 23.32 29.94 1.28
C MET A 481 23.70 31.16 2.12
N THR A 482 24.90 31.71 1.92
CA THR A 482 25.36 32.89 2.65
C THR A 482 24.55 34.12 2.25
N GLU A 483 24.32 34.31 0.94
CA GLU A 483 23.49 35.39 0.42
C GLU A 483 22.05 35.31 0.93
N PHE A 484 21.43 34.13 0.91
CA PHE A 484 20.07 33.96 1.43
C PHE A 484 20.03 34.18 2.95
N THR A 485 21.04 33.70 3.67
CA THR A 485 21.14 33.91 5.12
C THR A 485 21.37 35.39 5.47
N GLN A 486 21.96 36.18 4.58
CA GLN A 486 22.19 37.61 4.81
C GLN A 486 21.00 38.47 4.37
N TYR A 487 20.46 38.22 3.18
CA TYR A 487 19.48 39.10 2.51
C TYR A 487 18.07 38.52 2.39
N GLY A 488 17.86 37.24 2.73
CA GLY A 488 16.57 36.55 2.53
C GLY A 488 16.14 36.60 1.06
N ARG A 489 14.84 36.73 0.79
CA ARG A 489 14.33 36.93 -0.59
C ARG A 489 14.88 38.15 -1.32
N ALA A 490 15.42 39.15 -0.62
CA ALA A 490 15.98 40.33 -1.27
C ALA A 490 17.24 40.03 -2.10
N MET A 491 17.89 38.87 -1.89
CA MET A 491 19.01 38.43 -2.71
C MET A 491 18.63 38.23 -4.19
N LEU A 492 17.35 37.94 -4.47
CA LEU A 492 16.82 37.77 -5.82
C LEU A 492 16.48 39.13 -6.50
N GLY A 493 16.81 40.24 -5.82
CA GLY A 493 16.63 41.62 -6.27
C GLY A 493 15.17 42.08 -6.35
N ASP A 494 14.97 43.30 -6.86
CA ASP A 494 13.66 43.89 -7.18
C ASP A 494 12.93 43.20 -8.35
N ALA A 495 13.46 42.06 -8.80
CA ALA A 495 12.97 41.27 -9.91
C ALA A 495 11.82 40.35 -9.53
N ASN A 496 11.69 40.01 -8.23
CA ASN A 496 10.69 39.08 -7.72
C ASN A 496 9.41 39.84 -7.34
N LEU A 497 8.27 39.44 -7.93
CA LEU A 497 6.95 40.04 -7.68
C LEU A 497 6.56 39.96 -6.19
N GLU A 498 6.89 38.85 -5.53
CA GLU A 498 6.53 38.60 -4.13
C GLU A 498 7.31 39.51 -3.17
N ALA A 499 8.58 39.81 -3.48
CA ALA A 499 9.40 40.75 -2.72
C ALA A 499 8.85 42.19 -2.82
N ARG A 500 8.25 42.58 -3.95
CA ARG A 500 7.60 43.89 -4.13
C ARG A 500 6.31 44.00 -3.32
N LEU A 501 5.47 42.95 -3.34
CA LEU A 501 4.21 42.89 -2.60
C LEU A 501 4.43 43.01 -1.08
N GLN A 502 5.41 42.29 -0.53
CA GLN A 502 5.71 42.36 0.90
C GLN A 502 6.27 43.73 1.33
N ARG A 503 7.02 44.41 0.45
CA ARG A 503 7.52 45.78 0.72
C ARG A 503 6.39 46.79 0.71
N ALA A 504 5.44 46.67 -0.22
CA ALA A 504 4.21 47.47 -0.22
C ALA A 504 3.37 47.20 1.05
N ALA A 505 3.23 45.94 1.47
CA ALA A 505 2.55 45.58 2.70
C ALA A 505 3.25 46.15 3.95
N ARG A 506 4.57 46.05 4.06
CA ARG A 506 5.36 46.64 5.17
C ARG A 506 5.27 48.16 5.20
N ALA A 507 5.25 48.83 4.05
CA ALA A 507 5.06 50.28 3.95
C ALA A 507 3.65 50.69 4.43
N ALA A 508 2.62 49.91 4.10
CA ALA A 508 1.26 50.12 4.57
C ALA A 508 1.11 49.90 6.09
N SER A 509 1.76 48.86 6.65
CA SER A 509 1.75 48.59 8.10
C SER A 509 2.51 49.64 8.91
N GLY A 510 3.60 50.19 8.37
CA GLY A 510 4.42 51.22 9.00
C GLY A 510 3.71 52.58 9.18
N MET A 511 2.63 52.83 8.43
CA MET A 511 1.81 54.04 8.60
C MET A 511 0.85 53.97 9.80
N SER A 512 0.63 52.77 10.39
CA SER A 512 -0.25 52.61 11.57
C SER A 512 0.46 52.77 12.92
N ALA A 513 1.81 52.83 12.94
CA ALA A 513 2.62 52.84 14.16
C ALA A 513 2.86 54.25 14.75
N SER A 514 2.06 55.24 14.38
CA SER A 514 2.17 56.64 14.84
C SER A 514 1.13 57.02 15.90
N MET A 515 0.88 56.16 16.89
CA MET A 515 0.24 56.59 18.14
C MET A 515 0.80 55.82 19.34
N HIS A 516 1.69 56.48 20.09
CA HIS A 516 2.13 56.08 21.44
C HIS A 516 1.14 56.57 22.52
N PRO A 517 1.13 55.96 23.73
CA PRO A 517 1.90 56.55 24.83
C PRO A 517 2.72 55.55 25.69
N GLN A 518 4.01 55.92 25.86
CA GLN A 518 4.92 55.92 27.02
C GLN A 518 4.90 54.89 28.18
N GLN A 519 6.15 54.57 28.57
CA GLN A 519 6.69 54.08 29.87
C GLN A 519 6.55 52.56 30.14
N GLN A 520 7.58 51.80 30.55
CA GLN A 520 8.71 52.06 31.46
C GLN A 520 9.90 51.12 31.19
N GLN A 521 11.12 51.61 31.46
CA GLN A 521 12.39 50.87 31.43
C GLN A 521 12.52 49.86 32.59
N ALA A 522 13.02 48.66 32.31
CA ALA A 522 13.68 47.82 33.32
C ALA A 522 14.87 47.04 32.70
N ARG A 523 15.99 47.09 33.43
CA ARG A 523 17.35 46.72 33.02
C ARG A 523 17.63 45.22 33.09
N ALA A 524 18.61 44.80 32.29
CA ALA A 524 19.24 43.48 32.30
C ALA A 524 20.12 43.25 33.55
N PHE A 525 20.15 42.01 34.03
CA PHE A 525 21.17 41.52 34.96
C PHE A 525 22.03 40.45 34.29
N SER A 526 23.34 40.70 34.34
CA SER A 526 24.44 39.78 34.06
C SER A 526 24.90 39.17 35.37
N THR A 527 25.22 37.88 35.39
CA THR A 527 26.10 37.29 36.40
C THR A 527 27.11 36.35 35.75
N SER A 528 28.36 36.78 35.83
CA SER A 528 29.58 36.03 35.61
C SER A 528 29.85 35.05 36.76
N ALA A 529 30.22 33.80 36.45
CA ALA A 529 30.93 32.91 37.37
C ALA A 529 32.01 32.10 36.63
N ARG A 530 33.20 32.07 37.23
CA ARG A 530 34.46 31.52 36.69
C ARG A 530 34.57 29.99 36.91
N ARG A 531 35.32 29.36 36.00
CA ARG A 531 35.87 27.98 36.03
C ARG A 531 36.64 27.64 37.31
N PRO A 532 36.92 26.33 37.52
CA PRO A 532 38.32 25.90 37.44
C PRO A 532 38.56 24.71 36.49
N MET A 533 39.79 24.64 35.98
CA MET A 533 40.38 23.54 35.21
C MET A 533 41.02 22.49 36.14
N SER A 534 41.01 21.20 35.76
CA SER A 534 42.25 20.43 35.49
C SER A 534 41.97 18.96 35.07
N LYS A 535 42.40 18.65 33.84
CA LYS A 535 43.13 17.48 33.31
C LYS A 535 42.88 16.07 33.91
N THR A 536 42.50 15.14 33.02
CA THR A 536 43.37 14.00 32.65
C THR A 536 43.05 13.52 31.23
N THR A 537 44.12 13.32 30.46
CA THR A 537 44.21 12.89 29.06
C THR A 537 44.17 11.38 28.90
N ARG A 538 43.56 10.86 27.83
CA ARG A 538 44.05 9.67 27.12
C ARG A 538 43.74 9.75 25.61
N ASN A 539 44.81 9.67 24.83
CA ASN A 539 44.90 9.69 23.36
C ASN A 539 44.34 8.42 22.72
N ILE A 540 43.60 8.55 21.60
CA ILE A 540 43.53 7.56 20.49
C ILE A 540 43.37 8.35 19.16
N PRO A 541 44.08 7.99 18.06
CA PRO A 541 44.42 8.91 16.97
C PRO A 541 43.34 9.07 15.88
N ARG A 542 43.33 10.26 15.26
CA ARG A 542 42.58 10.58 14.04
C ARG A 542 43.38 10.11 12.82
N THR A 543 42.81 9.19 12.03
CA THR A 543 43.19 8.96 10.64
C THR A 543 42.10 9.53 9.74
N PHE A 544 42.50 10.48 8.88
CA PHE A 544 41.72 10.97 7.76
C PHE A 544 41.74 9.91 6.66
N ALA A 545 40.58 9.46 6.21
CA ALA A 545 40.43 8.69 4.97
C ALA A 545 39.47 9.45 4.05
N SER A 546 39.97 9.79 2.87
CA SER A 546 39.23 10.35 1.74
C SER A 546 38.12 9.39 1.31
N SER A 547 36.86 9.79 1.44
CA SER A 547 35.74 9.01 0.92
C SER A 547 35.54 9.28 -0.58
N SER A 548 35.97 8.31 -1.38
CA SER A 548 35.42 8.05 -2.71
C SER A 548 33.90 7.84 -2.59
N ARG A 549 33.10 8.62 -3.33
CA ARG A 549 31.63 8.50 -3.38
C ARG A 549 31.22 7.20 -4.08
N GLY A 550 30.76 6.22 -3.29
CA GLY A 550 29.99 5.07 -3.77
C GLY A 550 28.55 5.17 -3.28
N TYR A 551 27.58 5.00 -4.18
CA TYR A 551 26.16 4.94 -3.85
C TYR A 551 25.89 3.73 -2.93
N ALA A 552 25.48 3.98 -1.69
CA ALA A 552 24.92 2.97 -0.79
C ALA A 552 23.55 3.46 -0.29
N THR A 553 22.50 2.99 -0.94
CA THR A 553 21.08 3.28 -0.63
C THR A 553 20.54 2.39 0.49
N THR A 554 21.21 2.31 1.66
CA THR A 554 20.63 1.66 2.85
C THR A 554 21.03 2.37 4.13
N THR A 555 20.08 3.04 4.80
CA THR A 555 20.26 3.62 6.16
C THR A 555 20.26 2.55 7.26
N ASN A 556 19.80 1.33 6.96
CA ASN A 556 19.80 0.20 7.89
C ASN A 556 21.26 -0.23 8.17
N PRO A 557 21.73 -0.22 9.44
CA PRO A 557 23.10 -0.60 9.79
C PRO A 557 23.40 -2.09 9.61
N ASN A 558 22.37 -2.92 9.43
CA ASN A 558 22.48 -4.36 9.22
C ASN A 558 21.46 -4.78 8.14
N PRO A 559 21.69 -4.44 6.86
CA PRO A 559 20.73 -4.72 5.80
C PRO A 559 20.60 -6.24 5.56
N PRO A 560 19.41 -6.73 5.16
CA PRO A 560 19.19 -8.14 4.95
C PRO A 560 20.01 -8.69 3.78
N PHE A 561 20.45 -9.94 3.91
CA PHE A 561 21.15 -10.62 2.82
C PHE A 561 20.19 -11.02 1.72
N GLY A 562 18.96 -11.43 2.07
CA GLY A 562 17.98 -11.89 1.09
C GLY A 562 18.56 -12.98 0.19
N ALA A 563 18.45 -12.79 -1.13
CA ALA A 563 19.00 -13.72 -2.12
C ALA A 563 20.54 -13.79 -2.12
N LYS A 564 21.25 -12.79 -1.57
CA LYS A 564 22.72 -12.77 -1.55
C LYS A 564 23.33 -13.87 -0.68
N ASN A 565 22.56 -14.43 0.26
CA ASN A 565 23.03 -15.54 1.10
C ASN A 565 22.95 -16.91 0.40
N SER A 566 22.25 -16.99 -0.74
CA SER A 566 22.01 -18.23 -1.49
C SER A 566 23.31 -18.78 -2.09
N SER A 567 24.03 -19.56 -1.30
CA SER A 567 25.31 -20.19 -1.64
C SER A 567 25.22 -21.71 -1.67
N ASN A 568 24.22 -22.29 -1.02
CA ASN A 568 23.96 -23.73 -0.99
C ASN A 568 22.80 -24.10 -1.91
N SER A 569 23.00 -25.11 -2.77
CA SER A 569 22.02 -25.61 -3.73
C SER A 569 21.52 -27.02 -3.42
N GLN A 570 22.02 -27.64 -2.34
CA GLN A 570 21.62 -28.97 -1.91
C GLN A 570 20.61 -28.88 -0.75
N PRO A 571 19.53 -29.69 -0.75
CA PRO A 571 18.61 -29.71 0.38
C PRO A 571 19.31 -30.12 1.68
N ALA A 572 19.14 -29.34 2.74
CA ALA A 572 19.68 -29.64 4.05
C ALA A 572 18.82 -30.66 4.80
N LYS A 573 19.46 -31.67 5.40
CA LYS A 573 18.83 -32.71 6.21
C LYS A 573 18.63 -32.20 7.64
N VAL A 574 17.39 -32.07 8.06
CA VAL A 574 17.01 -31.49 9.36
C VAL A 574 16.47 -32.57 10.30
N ALA A 575 16.88 -32.52 11.57
CA ALA A 575 16.28 -33.30 12.65
C ALA A 575 15.66 -32.39 13.71
N LEU A 576 14.41 -32.66 14.10
CA LEU A 576 13.66 -31.88 15.08
C LEU A 576 13.44 -32.67 16.37
N ILE A 577 14.12 -32.27 17.44
CA ILE A 577 13.98 -32.88 18.77
C ILE A 577 12.95 -32.09 19.58
N GLY A 578 11.85 -32.73 20.01
CA GLY A 578 10.76 -32.05 20.73
C GLY A 578 9.60 -31.58 19.82
N ALA A 579 9.32 -32.32 18.75
CA ALA A 579 8.38 -31.92 17.69
C ALA A 579 6.89 -31.81 18.09
N ARG A 580 6.49 -32.24 19.31
CA ARG A 580 5.08 -32.27 19.76
C ARG A 580 4.50 -30.89 20.08
N GLY A 581 5.32 -29.94 20.51
CA GLY A 581 4.84 -28.62 20.96
C GLY A 581 4.24 -27.80 19.82
N TYR A 582 3.46 -26.76 20.15
CA TYR A 582 2.88 -25.85 19.15
C TYR A 582 3.93 -25.23 18.22
N THR A 583 5.08 -24.82 18.79
CA THR A 583 6.23 -24.32 18.01
C THR A 583 6.82 -25.38 17.08
N GLY A 584 6.95 -26.63 17.55
CA GLY A 584 7.45 -27.74 16.73
C GLY A 584 6.55 -27.99 15.53
N GLN A 585 5.22 -28.01 15.73
CA GLN A 585 4.26 -28.16 14.64
C GLN A 585 4.29 -26.98 13.66
N ALA A 586 4.40 -25.75 14.16
CA ALA A 586 4.54 -24.57 13.30
C ALA A 586 5.81 -24.63 12.43
N LEU A 587 6.93 -25.11 13.00
CA LEU A 587 8.17 -25.30 12.26
C LEU A 587 8.06 -26.44 11.23
N ILE A 588 7.39 -27.56 11.55
CA ILE A 588 7.14 -28.64 10.59
C ILE A 588 6.41 -28.13 9.35
N ASN A 589 5.38 -27.28 9.53
CA ASN A 589 4.64 -26.70 8.41
C ASN A 589 5.55 -25.82 7.52
N LEU A 590 6.42 -25.02 8.14
CA LEU A 590 7.40 -24.19 7.42
C LEU A 590 8.43 -25.04 6.66
N LEU A 591 8.97 -26.10 7.29
CA LEU A 591 9.89 -27.03 6.64
C LEU A 591 9.20 -27.80 5.50
N ASN A 592 7.90 -28.08 5.60
CA ASN A 592 7.14 -28.68 4.49
C ASN A 592 7.07 -27.74 3.29
N ALA A 593 6.91 -26.43 3.50
CA ALA A 593 6.86 -25.43 2.43
C ALA A 593 8.25 -25.08 1.85
N HIS A 594 9.32 -25.25 2.61
CA HIS A 594 10.66 -24.79 2.21
C HIS A 594 11.31 -25.69 1.13
N PRO A 595 11.69 -25.21 -0.06
CA PRO A 595 12.17 -26.07 -1.15
C PRO A 595 13.44 -26.86 -0.81
N ASN A 596 14.36 -26.26 -0.06
CA ASN A 596 15.68 -26.83 0.24
C ASN A 596 15.87 -27.32 1.70
N MET A 597 14.79 -27.63 2.42
CA MET A 597 14.86 -28.25 3.75
C MET A 597 14.11 -29.59 3.74
N ASP A 598 14.80 -30.65 4.12
CA ASP A 598 14.29 -32.02 4.17
C ASP A 598 14.30 -32.50 5.63
N LEU A 599 13.13 -32.58 6.24
CA LEU A 599 12.94 -33.09 7.59
C LEU A 599 13.12 -34.61 7.55
N ARG A 600 14.13 -35.11 8.25
CA ARG A 600 14.48 -36.54 8.26
C ARG A 600 13.97 -37.23 9.50
N HIS A 601 14.15 -36.60 10.66
CA HIS A 601 13.81 -37.19 11.95
C HIS A 601 13.01 -36.23 12.81
N VAL A 602 12.03 -36.77 13.54
CA VAL A 602 11.26 -36.04 14.55
C VAL A 602 11.20 -36.86 15.83
N SER A 603 11.70 -36.29 16.93
CA SER A 603 11.70 -36.98 18.23
C SER A 603 10.57 -36.47 19.14
N SER A 604 9.78 -37.41 19.67
CA SER A 604 8.74 -37.18 20.68
C SER A 604 8.50 -38.46 21.48
N ARG A 605 8.81 -38.45 22.78
CA ARG A 605 8.55 -39.58 23.68
C ARG A 605 7.08 -40.01 23.72
N GLU A 606 6.16 -39.04 23.64
CA GLU A 606 4.71 -39.30 23.75
C GLU A 606 4.07 -39.77 22.45
N LEU A 607 4.60 -39.33 21.30
CA LEU A 607 4.05 -39.66 19.99
C LEU A 607 4.83 -40.78 19.28
N ALA A 608 5.86 -41.34 19.94
CA ALA A 608 6.71 -42.37 19.36
C ALA A 608 5.89 -43.50 18.72
N GLY A 609 6.22 -43.86 17.48
CA GLY A 609 5.51 -44.86 16.68
C GLY A 609 4.31 -44.33 15.88
N GLN A 610 3.88 -43.08 16.09
CA GLN A 610 2.81 -42.47 15.30
C GLN A 610 3.36 -41.78 14.04
N LYS A 611 2.57 -41.76 12.96
CA LYS A 611 2.92 -41.04 11.72
C LYS A 611 2.83 -39.53 11.93
N LEU A 612 3.85 -38.79 11.48
CA LEU A 612 3.86 -37.34 11.45
C LEU A 612 2.78 -36.83 10.47
N LYS A 613 1.96 -35.87 10.91
CA LYS A 613 0.97 -35.19 10.07
C LYS A 613 1.46 -33.80 9.68
N GLY A 614 1.07 -33.35 8.48
CA GLY A 614 1.42 -32.01 7.97
C GLY A 614 2.80 -31.90 7.31
N TYR A 615 3.48 -33.03 7.08
CA TYR A 615 4.70 -33.12 6.28
C TYR A 615 4.49 -34.11 5.14
N GLU A 616 4.56 -33.66 3.90
CA GLU A 616 4.15 -34.42 2.70
C GLU A 616 5.34 -34.88 1.86
N LYS A 617 6.52 -34.31 2.08
CA LYS A 617 7.75 -34.67 1.34
C LYS A 617 8.28 -36.06 1.69
N ARG A 618 7.91 -36.59 2.87
CA ARG A 618 8.38 -37.87 3.39
C ARG A 618 7.37 -38.46 4.37
N ASP A 619 7.25 -39.78 4.36
CA ASP A 619 6.60 -40.53 5.43
C ASP A 619 7.53 -40.63 6.63
N ILE A 620 7.25 -39.84 7.68
CA ILE A 620 8.04 -39.81 8.92
C ILE A 620 7.21 -40.39 10.06
N ILE A 621 7.86 -41.17 10.92
CA ILE A 621 7.30 -41.69 12.16
C ILE A 621 8.00 -40.97 13.32
N TYR A 622 7.27 -40.59 14.35
CA TYR A 622 7.88 -40.05 15.56
C TYR A 622 8.76 -41.09 16.23
N GLU A 623 9.98 -40.70 16.56
CA GLU A 623 10.97 -41.53 17.24
C GLU A 623 11.13 -41.09 18.70
N ASN A 624 11.73 -41.93 19.52
CA ASN A 624 12.16 -41.57 20.87
C ASN A 624 13.69 -41.57 20.92
N LEU A 625 14.30 -40.61 20.22
CA LEU A 625 15.75 -40.50 20.11
C LEU A 625 16.38 -40.17 21.46
N SER A 626 17.31 -41.01 21.91
CA SER A 626 18.18 -40.75 23.06
C SER A 626 19.39 -39.92 22.66
N ALA A 627 20.12 -39.39 23.64
CA ALA A 627 21.38 -38.67 23.38
C ALA A 627 22.40 -39.55 22.63
N GLU A 628 22.44 -40.85 22.93
CA GLU A 628 23.34 -41.79 22.24
C GLU A 628 22.91 -42.02 20.77
N ASP A 629 21.60 -42.06 20.49
CA ASP A 629 21.13 -42.14 19.10
C ASP A 629 21.53 -40.89 18.30
N VAL A 630 21.35 -39.70 18.90
CA VAL A 630 21.76 -38.43 18.30
C VAL A 630 23.26 -38.39 18.03
N ARG A 631 24.07 -38.86 18.98
CA ARG A 631 25.54 -38.97 18.81
C ARG A 631 25.90 -39.84 17.61
N ARG A 632 25.32 -41.05 17.50
CA ARG A 632 25.61 -41.96 16.38
C ARG A 632 25.20 -41.39 15.03
N MET A 633 24.08 -40.67 14.97
CA MET A 633 23.62 -40.00 13.74
C MET A 633 24.49 -38.81 13.34
N GLU A 634 25.09 -38.13 14.32
CA GLU A 634 26.11 -37.11 14.06
C GLU A 634 27.42 -37.74 13.56
N GLU A 635 27.88 -38.82 14.19
CA GLU A 635 29.06 -39.59 13.76
C GLU A 635 28.97 -40.04 12.30
N SER A 636 27.78 -40.45 11.85
CA SER A 636 27.52 -40.88 10.48
C SER A 636 27.31 -39.73 9.48
N GLY A 637 27.19 -38.47 9.93
CA GLY A 637 26.93 -37.32 9.07
C GLY A 637 25.54 -37.33 8.43
N GLU A 638 24.57 -37.97 9.09
CA GLU A 638 23.20 -38.09 8.57
C GLU A 638 22.44 -36.77 8.60
N ILE A 639 22.76 -35.87 9.53
CA ILE A 639 22.02 -34.62 9.77
C ILE A 639 22.92 -33.40 9.54
N ASP A 640 22.41 -32.40 8.83
CA ASP A 640 23.10 -31.14 8.59
C ASP A 640 22.67 -30.06 9.60
N CYS A 641 21.44 -30.15 10.12
CA CYS A 641 20.93 -29.24 11.13
C CYS A 641 20.02 -29.92 12.18
N TRP A 642 20.35 -29.67 13.44
CA TRP A 642 19.60 -30.11 14.61
C TRP A 642 18.81 -28.96 15.22
N VAL A 643 17.50 -29.12 15.33
CA VAL A 643 16.63 -28.16 16.02
C VAL A 643 16.18 -28.73 17.36
N MET A 644 16.51 -28.03 18.45
CA MET A 644 16.11 -28.38 19.81
C MET A 644 14.85 -27.58 20.19
N ALA A 645 13.68 -28.20 20.05
CA ALA A 645 12.38 -27.69 20.47
C ALA A 645 11.95 -28.27 21.83
N LEU A 646 12.88 -28.28 22.79
CA LEU A 646 12.71 -28.90 24.10
C LEU A 646 12.39 -27.86 25.20
N PRO A 647 11.82 -28.28 26.34
CA PRO A 647 11.70 -27.41 27.51
C PRO A 647 13.06 -26.95 28.03
N ASN A 648 13.08 -25.82 28.74
CA ASN A 648 14.29 -25.31 29.40
C ASN A 648 14.90 -26.35 30.35
N GLY A 649 16.22 -26.46 30.33
CA GLY A 649 17.04 -27.36 31.13
C GLY A 649 17.20 -28.76 30.54
N VAL A 650 16.67 -29.02 29.35
CA VAL A 650 16.62 -30.38 28.77
C VAL A 650 17.53 -30.52 27.55
N CYS A 651 17.97 -29.43 26.93
CA CYS A 651 18.77 -29.49 25.69
C CYS A 651 20.18 -30.05 25.89
N LYS A 652 20.76 -29.86 27.08
CA LYS A 652 22.18 -30.13 27.37
C LYS A 652 22.68 -31.52 26.95
N PRO A 653 22.03 -32.65 27.29
CA PRO A 653 22.53 -33.97 26.92
C PRO A 653 22.58 -34.21 25.40
N PHE A 654 21.62 -33.64 24.65
CA PHE A 654 21.59 -33.76 23.18
C PHE A 654 22.67 -32.89 22.53
N VAL A 655 22.88 -31.67 23.04
CA VAL A 655 23.95 -30.79 22.56
C VAL A 655 25.33 -31.41 22.84
N GLU A 656 25.54 -31.99 24.02
CA GLU A 656 26.78 -32.70 24.35
C GLU A 656 27.00 -33.90 23.41
N ALA A 657 25.97 -34.70 23.16
CA ALA A 657 26.02 -35.80 22.20
C ALA A 657 26.43 -35.37 20.78
N ILE A 658 25.85 -34.28 20.26
CA ILE A 658 26.22 -33.72 18.94
C ILE A 658 27.70 -33.28 18.95
N ASN A 659 28.14 -32.59 20.01
CA ASN A 659 29.53 -32.15 20.11
C ASN A 659 30.54 -33.31 20.21
N GLU A 660 30.14 -34.43 20.83
CA GLU A 660 30.98 -35.63 20.97
C GLU A 660 31.04 -36.47 19.69
N GLY A 661 30.00 -36.45 18.86
CA GLY A 661 29.88 -37.29 17.68
C GLY A 661 30.91 -37.03 16.58
N LYS A 662 31.53 -35.84 16.51
CA LYS A 662 32.65 -35.54 15.56
C LYS A 662 32.44 -36.09 14.14
N GLY A 663 31.30 -35.78 13.52
CA GLY A 663 30.98 -36.16 12.15
C GLY A 663 31.92 -35.57 11.09
N PRO A 664 31.77 -35.96 9.81
CA PRO A 664 32.60 -35.47 8.71
C PRO A 664 32.47 -33.96 8.44
N GLN A 665 31.36 -33.36 8.86
CA GLN A 665 31.10 -31.92 8.84
C GLN A 665 30.37 -31.53 10.13
N ASN A 666 30.61 -30.33 10.66
CA ASN A 666 29.91 -29.85 11.85
C ASN A 666 28.48 -29.46 11.48
N SER A 667 27.49 -30.15 12.05
CA SER A 667 26.08 -29.77 11.92
C SER A 667 25.78 -28.43 12.63
N VAL A 668 24.74 -27.74 12.16
CA VAL A 668 24.21 -26.53 12.80
C VAL A 668 23.21 -26.92 13.88
N ILE A 669 23.39 -26.40 15.09
CA ILE A 669 22.46 -26.59 16.21
C ILE A 669 21.68 -25.30 16.45
N VAL A 670 20.35 -25.38 16.41
CA VAL A 670 19.45 -24.27 16.76
C VAL A 670 18.63 -24.64 18.00
N ASP A 671 18.84 -23.92 19.10
CA ASP A 671 18.09 -24.10 20.35
C ASP A 671 16.93 -23.10 20.47
N LEU A 672 15.71 -23.60 20.63
CA LEU A 672 14.51 -22.78 20.85
C LEU A 672 14.25 -22.47 22.33
N SER A 673 14.92 -23.18 23.24
CA SER A 673 14.81 -22.99 24.67
C SER A 673 15.55 -21.72 25.14
N ALA A 674 15.59 -21.49 26.45
CA ALA A 674 16.36 -20.40 27.04
C ALA A 674 17.77 -20.81 27.52
N ASP A 675 18.18 -22.07 27.33
CA ASP A 675 19.38 -22.66 27.95
C ASP A 675 20.66 -21.95 27.53
N TYR A 676 20.76 -21.54 26.26
CA TYR A 676 21.98 -20.95 25.70
C TYR A 676 21.85 -19.47 25.29
N ARG A 677 20.74 -18.79 25.63
CA ARG A 677 20.52 -17.37 25.26
C ARG A 677 21.48 -16.39 25.94
N PHE A 678 22.15 -16.85 27.00
CA PHE A 678 23.11 -16.07 27.80
C PHE A 678 24.54 -16.60 27.68
N ASP A 679 24.77 -17.63 26.84
CA ASP A 679 26.09 -18.21 26.62
C ASP A 679 26.78 -17.50 25.45
N ASN A 680 27.95 -16.91 25.70
CA ASN A 680 28.73 -16.19 24.69
C ASN A 680 29.34 -17.10 23.61
N LYS A 681 29.30 -18.43 23.78
CA LYS A 681 29.70 -19.41 22.77
C LYS A 681 28.61 -19.71 21.75
N TRP A 682 27.40 -19.20 21.99
CA TRP A 682 26.25 -19.34 21.10
C TRP A 682 25.93 -18.00 20.45
N THR A 683 25.60 -18.04 19.16
CA THR A 683 25.18 -16.84 18.44
C THR A 683 23.71 -16.59 18.70
N TYR A 684 23.35 -15.39 19.15
CA TYR A 684 21.96 -15.02 19.38
C TYR A 684 21.24 -14.79 18.04
N GLY A 685 20.20 -15.56 17.77
CA GLY A 685 19.56 -15.65 16.46
C GLY A 685 18.51 -14.57 16.18
N LEU A 686 18.86 -13.28 16.32
CA LEU A 686 18.00 -12.14 15.96
C LEU A 686 18.60 -11.33 14.80
N PRO A 687 18.43 -11.75 13.53
CA PRO A 687 19.12 -11.19 12.37
C PRO A 687 18.98 -9.69 12.17
N GLU A 688 17.88 -9.09 12.64
CA GLU A 688 17.65 -7.65 12.52
C GLU A 688 18.61 -6.82 13.42
N LEU A 689 19.05 -7.38 14.55
CA LEU A 689 19.89 -6.69 15.54
C LEU A 689 21.30 -7.27 15.65
N VAL A 690 21.45 -8.57 15.44
CA VAL A 690 22.75 -9.27 15.44
C VAL A 690 23.29 -9.30 14.02
N ASN A 691 24.60 -9.09 13.87
CA ASN A 691 25.25 -9.08 12.57
C ASN A 691 24.99 -10.41 11.84
N ARG A 692 24.35 -10.32 10.66
CA ARG A 692 23.97 -11.49 9.85
C ARG A 692 25.15 -12.36 9.45
N SER A 693 26.35 -11.78 9.31
CA SER A 693 27.55 -12.57 9.00
C SER A 693 27.95 -13.53 10.12
N ASP A 694 27.62 -13.18 11.36
CA ASP A 694 27.96 -14.00 12.53
C ASP A 694 26.98 -15.17 12.61
N ILE A 695 25.69 -14.92 12.36
CA ILE A 695 24.65 -15.96 12.26
C ILE A 695 24.95 -16.90 11.09
N ALA A 696 25.33 -16.37 9.92
CA ALA A 696 25.63 -17.17 8.73
C ALA A 696 26.85 -18.10 8.90
N LYS A 697 27.76 -17.78 9.82
CA LYS A 697 28.94 -18.61 10.16
C LYS A 697 28.72 -19.47 11.41
N ALA A 698 27.58 -19.32 12.09
CA ALA A 698 27.33 -19.97 13.35
C ALA A 698 26.95 -21.43 13.17
N THR A 699 27.61 -22.31 13.92
CA THR A 699 27.20 -23.71 14.09
C THR A 699 26.33 -23.91 15.33
N ARG A 700 26.20 -22.89 16.18
CA ARG A 700 25.43 -22.90 17.43
C ARG A 700 24.64 -21.61 17.56
N ILE A 701 23.32 -21.72 17.46
CA ILE A 701 22.40 -20.58 17.46
C ILE A 701 21.38 -20.74 18.58
N SER A 702 21.30 -19.74 19.45
CA SER A 702 20.23 -19.65 20.46
C SER A 702 19.12 -18.75 19.93
N ASN A 703 17.93 -19.31 19.75
CA ASN A 703 16.81 -18.58 19.19
C ASN A 703 16.19 -17.66 20.27
N PRO A 704 15.88 -16.40 19.92
CA PRO A 704 15.20 -15.46 20.82
C PRO A 704 13.89 -16.00 21.38
N GLY A 705 13.55 -15.58 22.59
CA GLY A 705 12.22 -15.78 23.16
C GLY A 705 11.19 -14.85 22.54
N CYS A 706 9.96 -15.32 22.34
CA CYS A 706 8.90 -14.56 21.67
C CYS A 706 8.69 -13.14 22.21
N TYR A 707 8.55 -12.97 23.53
CA TYR A 707 8.47 -11.63 24.14
C TYR A 707 9.74 -10.81 23.95
N ALA A 708 10.90 -11.44 24.08
CA ALA A 708 12.17 -10.76 23.88
C ALA A 708 12.34 -10.27 22.43
N THR A 709 11.90 -11.02 21.42
CA THR A 709 11.94 -10.61 20.01
C THR A 709 11.19 -9.30 19.79
N ALA A 710 9.92 -9.23 20.21
CA ALA A 710 9.08 -8.05 20.00
C ALA A 710 9.60 -6.84 20.80
N ALA A 711 10.00 -7.04 22.05
CA ALA A 711 10.51 -5.96 22.90
C ALA A 711 11.86 -5.42 22.40
N GLN A 712 12.79 -6.28 22.00
CA GLN A 712 14.09 -5.85 21.47
C GLN A 712 13.92 -5.01 20.19
N LEU A 713 13.11 -5.47 19.24
CA LEU A 713 12.82 -4.71 18.02
C LEU A 713 12.05 -3.42 18.33
N GLY A 714 11.19 -3.45 19.34
CA GLY A 714 10.46 -2.27 19.83
C GLY A 714 11.34 -1.24 20.54
N ILE A 715 12.52 -1.60 21.08
CA ILE A 715 13.36 -0.70 21.90
C ILE A 715 14.65 -0.29 21.18
N ALA A 716 15.23 -1.18 20.37
CA ALA A 716 16.56 -1.01 19.79
C ALA A 716 16.81 0.34 19.09
N PRO A 717 15.88 0.90 18.29
CA PRO A 717 16.10 2.21 17.64
C PRO A 717 16.25 3.37 18.63
N LEU A 718 15.75 3.21 19.86
CA LEU A 718 15.70 4.26 20.87
C LEU A 718 16.73 4.12 22.00
N VAL A 719 17.48 3.01 22.06
CA VAL A 719 18.51 2.77 23.08
C VAL A 719 19.45 3.97 23.29
N PRO A 720 19.98 4.64 22.24
CA PRO A 720 20.87 5.81 22.42
C PRO A 720 20.19 7.04 23.05
N PHE A 721 18.85 7.08 23.04
CA PHE A 721 18.04 8.22 23.45
C PHE A 721 17.36 8.01 24.80
N LEU A 722 17.58 6.89 25.48
CA LEU A 722 16.94 6.60 26.76
C LEU A 722 17.50 7.49 27.89
N SER A 723 16.62 8.00 28.75
CA SER A 723 17.01 8.67 30.00
C SER A 723 16.90 7.79 31.23
N ALA A 724 16.11 6.72 31.14
CA ALA A 724 15.82 5.78 32.21
C ALA A 724 15.36 4.45 31.61
N GLU A 725 15.18 3.46 32.46
CA GLU A 725 14.71 2.12 32.12
C GLU A 725 13.35 2.15 31.38
N PRO A 726 13.24 1.54 30.18
CA PRO A 726 11.96 1.31 29.51
C PRO A 726 11.08 0.35 30.30
N THR A 727 9.78 0.60 30.29
CA THR A 727 8.78 -0.32 30.85
C THR A 727 8.02 -1.01 29.72
N VAL A 728 8.04 -2.34 29.72
CA VAL A 728 7.40 -3.18 28.71
C VAL A 728 6.22 -3.92 29.36
N PHE A 729 5.01 -3.63 28.92
CA PHE A 729 3.82 -4.44 29.24
C PHE A 729 3.52 -5.34 28.04
N GLY A 730 3.43 -6.65 28.26
CA GLY A 730 3.21 -7.62 27.20
C GLY A 730 2.03 -8.53 27.48
N VAL A 731 1.20 -8.79 26.47
CA VAL A 731 0.09 -9.75 26.57
C VAL A 731 0.19 -10.76 25.43
N SER A 732 0.29 -12.05 25.74
CA SER A 732 0.33 -13.15 24.78
C SER A 732 -0.95 -13.96 24.74
N GLY A 733 -1.10 -14.70 23.64
CA GLY A 733 -2.03 -15.82 23.58
C GLY A 733 -1.55 -16.99 24.42
N TYR A 734 -2.48 -17.89 24.75
CA TYR A 734 -2.23 -18.99 25.68
C TYR A 734 -1.36 -20.12 25.12
N SER A 735 -1.15 -20.18 23.79
CA SER A 735 -0.19 -21.12 23.18
C SER A 735 1.24 -20.95 23.69
N GLY A 736 1.60 -19.74 24.16
CA GLY A 736 2.91 -19.45 24.75
C GLY A 736 3.16 -20.12 26.10
N ALA A 737 2.12 -20.60 26.80
CA ALA A 737 2.28 -21.37 28.04
C ALA A 737 2.56 -22.87 27.78
N GLY A 738 2.66 -23.28 26.51
CA GLY A 738 2.91 -24.66 26.10
C GLY A 738 1.65 -25.53 26.16
N THR A 739 1.85 -26.85 26.01
CA THR A 739 0.77 -27.84 25.92
C THR A 739 0.46 -28.54 27.25
N LYS A 740 1.31 -28.37 28.27
CA LYS A 740 1.08 -28.94 29.60
C LYS A 740 0.00 -28.12 30.33
N PRO A 741 -1.08 -28.73 30.84
CA PRO A 741 -2.16 -27.98 31.50
C PRO A 741 -1.66 -27.10 32.66
N SER A 742 -2.16 -25.87 32.72
CA SER A 742 -1.86 -24.85 33.71
C SER A 742 -2.96 -23.77 33.70
N PRO A 743 -3.06 -22.92 34.74
CA PRO A 743 -3.98 -21.77 34.71
C PRO A 743 -3.73 -20.80 33.53
N LYS A 744 -2.53 -20.84 32.94
CA LYS A 744 -2.08 -19.96 31.85
C LYS A 744 -2.43 -20.47 30.45
N ASN A 745 -2.89 -21.72 30.34
CA ASN A 745 -3.45 -22.28 29.10
C ASN A 745 -4.81 -22.96 29.29
N ASP A 746 -5.45 -22.71 30.42
CA ASP A 746 -6.85 -23.06 30.66
C ASP A 746 -7.75 -21.96 30.08
N THR A 747 -8.44 -22.27 29.00
CA THR A 747 -9.32 -21.33 28.30
C THR A 747 -10.52 -20.90 29.14
N GLU A 748 -11.00 -21.75 30.05
CA GLU A 748 -12.09 -21.38 30.96
C GLU A 748 -11.60 -20.39 32.02
N ASN A 749 -10.41 -20.61 32.56
CA ASN A 749 -9.79 -19.66 33.51
C ASN A 749 -9.44 -18.30 32.86
N LEU A 750 -9.09 -18.30 31.57
CA LEU A 750 -8.76 -17.09 30.83
C LEU A 750 -9.99 -16.33 30.30
N LYS A 751 -11.17 -16.94 30.33
CA LYS A 751 -12.39 -16.33 29.80
C LYS A 751 -12.74 -15.04 30.53
N ASN A 752 -12.86 -13.95 29.77
CA ASN A 752 -13.04 -12.59 30.30
C ASN A 752 -11.95 -12.17 31.31
N ASN A 753 -10.74 -12.71 31.18
CA ASN A 753 -9.67 -12.55 32.15
C ASN A 753 -8.30 -12.37 31.46
N ILE A 754 -7.36 -11.77 32.16
CA ILE A 754 -5.93 -11.76 31.84
C ILE A 754 -5.15 -12.03 33.12
N ILE A 755 -4.09 -12.82 33.04
CA ILE A 755 -3.28 -13.17 34.23
C ILE A 755 -1.78 -12.95 33.96
N PRO A 756 -0.99 -12.52 34.96
CA PRO A 756 0.45 -12.37 34.79
C PRO A 756 1.17 -13.72 34.67
N TYR A 757 2.24 -13.79 33.88
CA TYR A 757 3.18 -14.90 33.92
C TYR A 757 4.03 -14.85 35.18
N SER A 758 4.63 -13.67 35.41
CA SER A 758 5.29 -13.23 36.63
C SER A 758 5.24 -11.69 36.65
N LEU A 759 5.40 -11.09 37.83
CA LEU A 759 5.38 -9.63 37.97
C LEU A 759 6.78 -9.00 37.92
N THR A 760 7.81 -9.77 38.23
CA THR A 760 9.24 -9.43 38.12
C THR A 760 10.03 -10.69 37.76
N ASP A 761 11.33 -10.54 37.47
CA ASP A 761 12.30 -11.64 37.32
C ASP A 761 11.92 -12.65 36.24
N HIS A 762 11.12 -12.24 35.25
CA HIS A 762 10.82 -13.07 34.11
C HIS A 762 12.07 -13.23 33.25
N ILE A 763 12.35 -14.44 32.73
CA ILE A 763 13.57 -14.70 31.95
C ILE A 763 13.78 -13.74 30.76
N HIS A 764 12.68 -13.35 30.10
CA HIS A 764 12.70 -12.38 29.01
C HIS A 764 13.16 -10.99 29.44
N GLU A 765 12.92 -10.57 30.69
CA GLU A 765 13.41 -9.29 31.22
C GLU A 765 14.94 -9.24 31.18
N ARG A 766 15.58 -10.29 31.71
CA ARG A 766 17.03 -10.48 31.67
C ARG A 766 17.55 -10.62 30.23
N GLU A 767 16.82 -11.36 29.39
CA GLU A 767 17.17 -11.57 27.98
C GLU A 767 17.21 -10.24 27.21
N ILE A 768 16.13 -9.46 27.25
CA ILE A 768 16.05 -8.15 26.59
C ILE A 768 17.16 -7.24 27.11
N SER A 769 17.36 -7.21 28.44
CA SER A 769 18.35 -6.34 29.05
C SER A 769 19.78 -6.68 28.62
N SER A 770 20.11 -7.98 28.60
CA SER A 770 21.43 -8.47 28.21
C SER A 770 21.74 -8.19 26.75
N GLN A 771 20.76 -8.36 25.86
CA GLN A 771 20.97 -8.23 24.41
C GLN A 771 20.98 -6.78 23.95
N LEU A 772 20.22 -5.88 24.58
CA LEU A 772 20.24 -4.44 24.28
C LEU A 772 21.35 -3.68 25.01
N GLY A 773 21.95 -4.27 26.04
CA GLY A 773 22.94 -3.60 26.88
C GLY A 773 22.34 -2.49 27.76
N THR A 774 21.03 -2.50 28.01
CA THR A 774 20.31 -1.53 28.83
C THR A 774 19.23 -2.26 29.64
N SER A 775 19.01 -1.87 30.90
CA SER A 775 17.99 -2.55 31.71
C SER A 775 16.58 -2.22 31.22
N VAL A 776 15.67 -3.18 31.34
CA VAL A 776 14.24 -3.01 31.06
C VAL A 776 13.40 -3.59 32.20
N ALA A 777 12.27 -2.96 32.49
CA ALA A 777 11.26 -3.52 33.39
C ALA A 777 10.17 -4.22 32.56
N PHE A 778 9.93 -5.51 32.75
CA PHE A 778 9.04 -6.30 31.91
C PHE A 778 7.93 -7.03 32.69
N VAL A 779 6.67 -6.78 32.27
CA VAL A 779 5.49 -7.35 32.93
C VAL A 779 4.65 -8.18 31.94
N PRO A 780 4.92 -9.49 31.80
CA PRO A 780 4.20 -10.40 30.90
C PRO A 780 2.85 -10.88 31.44
N HIS A 781 1.84 -10.92 30.57
CA HIS A 781 0.49 -11.40 30.83
C HIS A 781 0.00 -12.34 29.74
N VAL A 782 -1.00 -13.16 30.04
CA VAL A 782 -1.66 -14.05 29.08
C VAL A 782 -3.16 -13.80 29.07
N ALA A 783 -3.78 -13.94 27.90
CA ALA A 783 -5.19 -13.70 27.67
C ALA A 783 -5.84 -14.80 26.82
N MET A 784 -7.17 -14.73 26.67
CA MET A 784 -7.99 -15.75 25.97
C MET A 784 -7.96 -15.62 24.43
N TRP A 785 -6.78 -15.72 23.83
CA TRP A 785 -6.62 -15.99 22.40
C TRP A 785 -5.49 -16.99 22.18
N PHE A 786 -5.54 -17.74 21.08
CA PHE A 786 -4.60 -18.84 20.88
C PHE A 786 -3.16 -18.36 20.68
N GLN A 787 -2.91 -17.47 19.71
CA GLN A 787 -1.56 -16.99 19.36
C GLN A 787 -1.55 -15.48 19.07
N GLY A 788 -0.36 -14.89 19.17
CA GLY A 788 -0.10 -13.45 19.06
C GLY A 788 0.33 -12.81 20.39
N ILE A 789 1.26 -11.87 20.31
CA ILE A 789 1.77 -11.02 21.41
C ILE A 789 1.54 -9.56 21.03
N HIS A 790 1.11 -8.76 22.01
CA HIS A 790 1.12 -7.32 21.93
C HIS A 790 1.95 -6.72 23.07
N HIS A 791 2.87 -5.84 22.71
CA HIS A 791 3.62 -5.00 23.63
C HIS A 791 3.15 -3.57 23.57
N THR A 792 3.01 -2.97 24.75
CA THR A 792 2.99 -1.52 24.94
C THR A 792 4.25 -1.14 25.71
N ILE A 793 5.11 -0.36 25.07
CA ILE A 793 6.46 -0.05 25.57
C ILE A 793 6.51 1.45 25.86
N SER A 794 6.73 1.82 27.12
CA SER A 794 6.93 3.22 27.52
C SER A 794 8.43 3.48 27.69
N LEU A 795 8.98 4.40 26.89
CA LEU A 795 10.41 4.72 26.84
C LEU A 795 10.64 6.18 27.26
N PRO A 796 11.26 6.42 28.43
CA PRO A 796 11.73 7.75 28.83
C PRO A 796 12.90 8.22 27.94
N LEU A 797 12.84 9.46 27.45
CA LEU A 797 13.81 10.03 26.50
C LEU A 797 14.70 11.09 27.17
N ASN A 798 16.00 11.07 26.88
CA ASN A 798 16.99 12.02 27.39
C ASN A 798 16.90 13.40 26.70
N GLN A 799 16.32 13.44 25.50
CA GLN A 799 16.08 14.65 24.73
C GLN A 799 14.61 14.76 24.30
N THR A 800 14.20 15.98 23.92
CA THR A 800 12.85 16.22 23.41
C THR A 800 12.80 15.77 21.96
N MET A 801 11.84 14.91 21.64
CA MET A 801 11.62 14.40 20.28
C MET A 801 10.14 14.50 19.91
N THR A 802 9.84 14.53 18.62
CA THR A 802 8.47 14.47 18.09
C THR A 802 8.11 13.06 17.65
N SER A 803 6.82 12.75 17.50
CA SER A 803 6.38 11.47 16.94
C SER A 803 6.94 11.19 15.55
N ARG A 804 7.21 12.25 14.75
CA ARG A 804 7.85 12.14 13.44
C ARG A 804 9.29 11.66 13.58
N ASP A 805 10.08 12.26 14.48
CA ASP A 805 11.48 11.89 14.71
C ASP A 805 11.57 10.42 15.14
N ILE A 806 10.70 10.00 16.06
CA ILE A 806 10.65 8.60 16.52
C ILE A 806 10.32 7.69 15.34
N ARG A 807 9.25 7.96 14.59
CA ARG A 807 8.86 7.11 13.46
C ARG A 807 9.96 7.00 12.41
N GLN A 808 10.66 8.10 12.12
CA GLN A 808 11.77 8.13 11.17
C GLN A 808 12.91 7.21 11.63
N LEU A 809 13.30 7.23 12.91
CA LEU A 809 14.32 6.32 13.45
C LEU A 809 13.98 4.84 13.22
N TYR A 810 12.72 4.44 13.39
CA TYR A 810 12.30 3.07 13.14
C TYR A 810 12.31 2.73 11.64
N GLN A 811 11.83 3.64 10.79
CA GLN A 811 11.83 3.45 9.34
C GLN A 811 13.26 3.32 8.79
N GLU A 812 14.20 4.13 9.28
CA GLU A 812 15.61 4.06 8.89
C GLU A 812 16.28 2.79 9.43
N ARG A 813 16.04 2.44 10.70
CA ARG A 813 16.67 1.28 11.35
C ARG A 813 16.26 -0.05 10.72
N TYR A 814 15.02 -0.15 10.24
CA TYR A 814 14.45 -1.38 9.65
C TYR A 814 14.26 -1.28 8.14
N ALA A 815 14.86 -0.29 7.47
CA ALA A 815 14.79 -0.16 6.03
C ALA A 815 15.26 -1.45 5.33
N GLY A 816 14.42 -1.97 4.42
CA GLY A 816 14.69 -3.18 3.66
C GLY A 816 14.36 -4.49 4.38
N GLU A 817 14.05 -4.49 5.68
CA GLU A 817 13.64 -5.69 6.40
C GLU A 817 12.27 -6.16 5.92
N LYS A 818 12.16 -7.42 5.48
CA LYS A 818 10.89 -7.98 4.99
C LYS A 818 9.98 -8.49 6.11
N LEU A 819 10.54 -8.81 7.26
CA LEU A 819 9.81 -9.34 8.43
C LEU A 819 9.58 -8.28 9.51
N VAL A 820 9.88 -7.01 9.25
CA VAL A 820 9.58 -5.89 10.15
C VAL A 820 8.81 -4.83 9.39
N LYS A 821 7.61 -4.52 9.87
CA LYS A 821 6.72 -3.53 9.28
C LYS A 821 6.48 -2.39 10.26
N VAL A 822 6.93 -1.19 9.88
CA VAL A 822 6.70 0.03 10.66
C VAL A 822 5.42 0.71 10.17
N ILE A 823 4.41 0.82 11.05
CA ILE A 823 3.09 1.39 10.75
C ILE A 823 2.82 2.63 11.63
N GLY A 824 1.88 3.49 11.20
CA GLY A 824 1.51 4.68 11.97
C GLY A 824 0.68 4.35 13.21
N GLU A 825 -0.38 3.57 13.03
CA GLU A 825 -1.34 3.20 14.06
C GLU A 825 -0.78 2.14 15.03
N PRO A 826 -1.34 2.00 16.25
CA PRO A 826 -1.00 0.89 17.14
C PRO A 826 -1.40 -0.46 16.52
N PRO A 827 -0.46 -1.40 16.33
CA PRO A 827 -0.78 -2.72 15.76
C PRO A 827 -1.61 -3.57 16.73
N SER A 828 -2.32 -4.57 16.19
CA SER A 828 -3.23 -5.42 16.96
C SER A 828 -2.89 -6.90 16.85
N VAL A 829 -3.13 -7.66 17.92
CA VAL A 829 -2.94 -9.12 17.97
C VAL A 829 -3.70 -9.82 16.82
N LYS A 830 -4.93 -9.39 16.55
CA LYS A 830 -5.77 -9.99 15.51
C LYS A 830 -5.15 -9.85 14.11
N ALA A 831 -4.45 -8.75 13.84
CA ALA A 831 -3.84 -8.51 12.55
C ALA A 831 -2.55 -9.31 12.34
N ILE A 832 -1.77 -9.53 13.41
CA ILE A 832 -0.48 -10.22 13.32
C ILE A 832 -0.57 -11.74 13.55
N SER A 833 -1.62 -12.22 14.21
CA SER A 833 -1.82 -13.65 14.46
C SER A 833 -1.84 -14.43 13.15
N GLY A 834 -0.94 -15.39 13.01
CA GLY A 834 -0.75 -16.20 11.81
C GLY A 834 0.25 -15.61 10.81
N LYS A 835 0.88 -14.48 11.12
CA LYS A 835 1.87 -13.83 10.26
C LYS A 835 3.30 -14.04 10.73
N HIS A 836 4.23 -13.94 9.78
CA HIS A 836 5.64 -14.27 9.95
C HIS A 836 6.53 -13.11 10.39
N GLY A 837 5.97 -11.89 10.46
CA GLY A 837 6.72 -10.67 10.77
C GLY A 837 6.39 -10.03 12.13
N VAL A 838 6.92 -8.83 12.31
CA VAL A 838 6.67 -7.93 13.43
C VAL A 838 6.02 -6.66 12.89
N GLU A 839 4.94 -6.21 13.52
CA GLU A 839 4.40 -4.87 13.28
C GLU A 839 4.76 -3.96 14.46
N ILE A 840 5.32 -2.78 14.17
CA ILE A 840 5.69 -1.77 15.15
C ILE A 840 5.01 -0.46 14.79
N GLY A 841 4.30 0.15 15.73
CA GLY A 841 3.55 1.38 15.46
C GLY A 841 3.00 2.06 16.72
N GLY A 842 2.08 3.00 16.54
CA GLY A 842 1.46 3.73 17.65
C GLY A 842 2.45 4.65 18.37
N PHE A 843 3.26 5.39 17.61
CA PHE A 843 4.33 6.28 18.09
C PHE A 843 3.78 7.53 18.80
N ALA A 844 3.27 7.36 20.01
CA ALA A 844 2.68 8.44 20.79
C ALA A 844 3.72 9.11 21.69
N VAL A 845 4.08 10.36 21.40
CA VAL A 845 5.01 11.13 22.22
C VAL A 845 4.24 12.02 23.19
N HIS A 846 4.64 12.01 24.46
CA HIS A 846 4.07 12.88 25.48
C HIS A 846 4.30 14.36 25.13
N SER A 847 3.44 15.27 25.59
CA SER A 847 3.51 16.71 25.28
C SER A 847 4.85 17.38 25.65
N SER A 848 5.58 16.84 26.63
CA SER A 848 6.94 17.30 26.98
C SER A 848 8.02 16.87 25.97
N GLY A 849 7.72 15.93 25.08
CA GLY A 849 8.66 15.28 24.17
C GLY A 849 9.69 14.35 24.83
N LYS A 850 9.60 14.15 26.16
CA LYS A 850 10.58 13.39 26.97
C LYS A 850 10.17 11.95 27.26
N ARG A 851 9.09 11.47 26.65
CA ARG A 851 8.63 10.08 26.78
C ARG A 851 7.84 9.69 25.55
N VAL A 852 8.11 8.52 25.02
CA VAL A 852 7.34 7.92 23.93
C VAL A 852 6.75 6.60 24.35
N VAL A 853 5.56 6.30 23.84
CA VAL A 853 4.97 4.96 23.90
C VAL A 853 4.97 4.39 22.48
N VAL A 854 5.43 3.15 22.34
CA VAL A 854 5.43 2.40 21.08
C VAL A 854 4.79 1.05 21.31
N CYS A 855 4.03 0.58 20.32
CA CYS A 855 3.44 -0.75 20.34
C CYS A 855 4.16 -1.67 19.36
N ALA A 856 4.43 -2.91 19.77
CA ALA A 856 5.03 -3.93 18.92
C ALA A 856 4.24 -5.23 19.04
N THR A 857 3.86 -5.83 17.92
CA THR A 857 3.11 -7.09 17.90
C THR A 857 3.77 -8.13 17.02
N ILE A 858 3.74 -9.38 17.47
CA ILE A 858 4.22 -10.55 16.72
C ILE A 858 3.28 -11.71 16.89
N ASP A 859 3.36 -12.70 16.01
CA ASP A 859 2.89 -14.04 16.33
C ASP A 859 3.92 -14.77 17.21
N ASN A 860 3.52 -15.28 18.37
CA ASN A 860 4.44 -15.91 19.33
C ASN A 860 4.94 -17.30 18.91
N LEU A 861 4.23 -18.00 18.02
CA LEU A 861 4.63 -19.31 17.50
C LEU A 861 5.46 -19.16 16.23
N LEU A 862 5.20 -18.12 15.42
CA LEU A 862 5.89 -17.86 14.16
C LEU A 862 7.12 -16.96 14.36
N LYS A 863 7.03 -15.64 14.17
CA LYS A 863 8.17 -14.72 14.35
C LYS A 863 8.76 -14.78 15.76
N GLY A 864 7.96 -15.15 16.76
CA GLY A 864 8.42 -15.37 18.12
C GLY A 864 9.16 -16.70 18.35
N ALA A 865 9.13 -17.64 17.39
CA ALA A 865 9.83 -18.92 17.50
C ALA A 865 10.13 -19.58 16.13
N ALA A 866 9.16 -20.21 15.47
CA ALA A 866 9.40 -21.08 14.30
C ALA A 866 9.93 -20.36 13.06
N THR A 867 9.40 -19.17 12.74
CA THR A 867 9.90 -18.36 11.62
C THR A 867 11.29 -17.81 11.90
N GLN A 868 11.53 -17.39 13.14
CA GLN A 868 12.86 -16.95 13.58
C GLN A 868 13.88 -18.08 13.43
N CYS A 869 13.51 -19.29 13.84
CA CYS A 869 14.31 -20.50 13.68
C CYS A 869 14.65 -20.74 12.21
N LEU A 870 13.65 -20.73 11.33
CA LEU A 870 13.87 -20.96 9.90
C LEU A 870 14.76 -19.87 9.27
N GLN A 871 14.55 -18.60 9.63
CA GLN A 871 15.40 -17.50 9.14
C GLN A 871 16.86 -17.69 9.57
N ASN A 872 17.10 -18.11 10.82
CA ASN A 872 18.44 -18.42 11.32
C ASN A 872 19.06 -19.64 10.60
N MET A 873 18.26 -20.68 10.37
CA MET A 873 18.68 -21.87 9.62
C MET A 873 19.06 -21.51 8.19
N ASN A 874 18.26 -20.70 7.49
CA ASN A 874 18.56 -20.23 6.14
C ASN A 874 19.90 -19.52 6.08
N LEU A 875 20.15 -18.61 7.03
CA LEU A 875 21.42 -17.90 7.12
C LEU A 875 22.61 -18.84 7.30
N ALA A 876 22.54 -19.73 8.30
CA ALA A 876 23.64 -20.63 8.66
C ALA A 876 23.90 -21.76 7.65
N LEU A 877 22.86 -22.22 6.95
CA LEU A 877 22.96 -23.29 5.96
C LEU A 877 23.20 -22.78 4.53
N GLY A 878 23.28 -21.46 4.34
CA GLY A 878 23.61 -20.84 3.06
C GLY A 878 22.44 -20.75 2.07
N PHE A 879 21.19 -20.71 2.54
CA PHE A 879 20.00 -20.46 1.71
C PHE A 879 19.62 -18.97 1.71
N ALA A 880 18.72 -18.55 0.82
CA ALA A 880 18.25 -17.17 0.85
C ALA A 880 17.51 -16.89 2.16
N GLU A 881 17.78 -15.73 2.79
CA GLU A 881 17.35 -15.44 4.17
C GLU A 881 15.84 -15.68 4.42
N TYR A 882 15.00 -15.36 3.44
CA TYR A 882 13.54 -15.44 3.53
C TYR A 882 12.94 -16.66 2.79
N GLU A 883 13.78 -17.59 2.34
CA GLU A 883 13.33 -18.77 1.61
C GLU A 883 12.41 -19.64 2.48
N GLY A 884 11.30 -20.13 1.91
CA GLY A 884 10.28 -20.89 2.63
C GLY A 884 9.50 -20.11 3.70
N ILE A 885 9.70 -18.79 3.83
CA ILE A 885 8.95 -17.92 4.75
C ILE A 885 7.95 -17.07 3.94
N PRO A 886 6.64 -17.20 4.17
CA PRO A 886 5.64 -16.32 3.57
C PRO A 886 5.84 -14.86 4.01
N LEU A 887 5.72 -13.92 3.07
CA LEU A 887 6.02 -12.49 3.30
C LEU A 887 4.76 -11.60 3.34
N ASP A 888 3.58 -12.21 3.31
CA ASP A 888 2.29 -11.58 3.02
C ASP A 888 1.56 -11.04 4.27
#